data_AF-A0A952Q3J2-F1
#
_entry.id   AF-A0A952Q3J2-F1
#
_cell.length_a   1.000
_cell.length_b   1.000
_cell.length_c   1.000
_cell.angle_alpha   90.00
_cell.angle_beta   90.00
_cell.angle_gamma   90.00
#
_symmetry.space_group_name_H-M   'P 1'
#
loop_
_entity.id
_entity.type
_entity.pdbx_description
1 polymer ?
#
loop_
_entity_poly.entity_id
_entity_poly.type
_entity_poly.pdbx_seq_one_letter_code
_entity_poly.pdbx_strand_id
1 'polypeptide(L)'
;MTSITLDDIIEVARLESAKMQHFYIGVEHLFIALTKLEGGITPTLLEQAEHSARYLRYATRELSGRGDDRRYWSGYRQSPRANIVLDRARSTLDLANGNLSPEYALLVAILEEGDNIPVRAMQEAGVDTSYLLELLNDWSGIGMVEVQAPAAQLIGAETLSAERQHILKLMFRKYESARIEHIFTEGFSGSMVMLVRPVHGDGRTDAPVVVKIDDRQSIQWEKKRYDTFVKDTLPPRTARIEGEPILPDEYSIGGLKYTFLRARDEEAPVNLRDFLDTHPPNQIARFLREGLYDSFRETWWGQGQSYSFQTWQEYELVLPPALVIEALPITTLPPNGYVLRPFGEWSHSQPRQIGDVVELEGFTALKTKREKGVVQIVAGAESAAINWSGRIDVYGLDLSSKSYFRGEPIRKIIGKVRQTRSSLLLARAEALEPDFSLADDWLPRLSSFADRLPNPIRQYPALLERRLAGTLSTIHGDLHTGNILIGSNNDAWLIDFEWTRDGHTLFDWAVLEVSLLIDYVTRFIDESWDAARHVITLLDVLGREGTLTDESSLAASLQPIAEVRRIVRELLFVEPQSGRSSWVEYYTALALCALRVINWDNRSLGARRLAFMISALAMGYTQNTDGTRNITSADLTTDQGMLGGSMMG
;
A
#
# COMPACT_ATOMS: atom_id res chain seq x y z
N MET A 1 7.31 -9.69 33.05
CA MET A 1 6.13 -10.55 33.24
C MET A 1 5.03 -9.62 33.73
N THR A 2 3.97 -9.42 32.94
CA THR A 2 3.05 -8.29 33.11
C THR A 2 1.62 -8.79 33.32
N SER A 3 1.04 -8.42 34.45
CA SER A 3 -0.39 -8.54 34.75
C SER A 3 -1.24 -7.89 33.66
N ILE A 4 -2.41 -8.44 33.32
CA ILE A 4 -3.37 -7.79 32.43
C ILE A 4 -3.62 -6.36 32.92
N THR A 5 -3.45 -5.39 32.04
CA THR A 5 -3.64 -3.97 32.35
C THR A 5 -5.07 -3.54 32.00
N LEU A 6 -5.49 -2.40 32.52
CA LEU A 6 -6.77 -1.81 32.12
C LEU A 6 -6.79 -1.47 30.62
N ASP A 7 -5.63 -1.09 30.06
CA ASP A 7 -5.48 -0.78 28.63
C ASP A 7 -5.68 -2.01 27.76
N ASP A 8 -5.20 -3.20 28.20
CA ASP A 8 -5.46 -4.47 27.50
C ASP A 8 -6.97 -4.77 27.40
N ILE A 9 -7.70 -4.54 28.49
CA ILE A 9 -9.16 -4.74 28.54
C ILE A 9 -9.86 -3.73 27.61
N ILE A 10 -9.39 -2.47 27.58
CA ILE A 10 -9.92 -1.42 26.69
C ILE A 10 -9.69 -1.79 25.21
N GLU A 11 -8.56 -2.38 24.84
CA GLU A 11 -8.34 -2.82 23.46
C GLU A 11 -9.27 -3.97 23.05
N VAL A 12 -9.52 -4.93 23.94
CA VAL A 12 -10.52 -5.98 23.70
C VAL A 12 -11.93 -5.39 23.56
N ALA A 13 -12.26 -4.38 24.37
CA ALA A 13 -13.51 -3.65 24.27
C ALA A 13 -13.62 -2.86 22.96
N ARG A 14 -12.52 -2.27 22.47
CA ARG A 14 -12.48 -1.57 21.18
C ARG A 14 -12.75 -2.52 20.02
N LEU A 15 -12.16 -3.72 20.02
CA LEU A 15 -12.44 -4.75 19.03
C LEU A 15 -13.92 -5.19 19.06
N GLU A 16 -14.54 -5.23 20.24
CA GLU A 16 -15.97 -5.54 20.37
C GLU A 16 -16.85 -4.42 19.84
N SER A 17 -16.55 -3.16 20.19
CA SER A 17 -17.22 -1.97 19.67
C SER A 17 -17.21 -1.96 18.13
N ALA A 18 -16.06 -2.28 17.53
CA ALA A 18 -15.92 -2.40 16.08
C ALA A 18 -16.83 -3.47 15.49
N LYS A 19 -16.91 -4.65 16.11
CA LYS A 19 -17.78 -5.76 15.67
C LYS A 19 -19.27 -5.41 15.76
N MET A 20 -19.66 -4.60 16.73
CA MET A 20 -21.04 -4.13 16.91
C MET A 20 -21.38 -2.90 16.07
N GLN A 21 -20.43 -2.42 15.24
CA GLN A 21 -20.53 -1.18 14.47
C GLN A 21 -20.81 0.05 15.35
N HIS A 22 -20.35 0.03 16.60
CA HIS A 22 -20.40 1.17 17.49
C HIS A 22 -19.15 2.04 17.31
N PHE A 23 -19.33 3.35 17.22
CA PHE A 23 -18.23 4.33 17.07
C PHE A 23 -17.78 4.94 18.41
N TYR A 24 -18.08 4.27 19.52
CA TYR A 24 -17.73 4.66 20.88
C TYR A 24 -17.52 3.43 21.75
N ILE A 25 -16.68 3.54 22.79
CA ILE A 25 -16.53 2.49 23.80
C ILE A 25 -17.48 2.81 24.95
N GLY A 26 -18.60 2.08 25.04
CA GLY A 26 -19.46 2.10 26.22
C GLY A 26 -19.14 1.01 27.24
N VAL A 27 -19.92 0.99 28.32
CA VAL A 27 -19.77 0.05 29.45
C VAL A 27 -20.06 -1.38 29.00
N GLU A 28 -20.96 -1.55 28.03
CA GLU A 28 -21.29 -2.80 27.36
C GLU A 28 -20.07 -3.47 26.72
N HIS A 29 -19.19 -2.71 26.07
CA HIS A 29 -18.01 -3.27 25.43
C HIS A 29 -16.95 -3.67 26.47
N LEU A 30 -16.81 -2.89 27.55
CA LEU A 30 -15.93 -3.20 28.67
C LEU A 30 -16.37 -4.49 29.35
N PHE A 31 -17.66 -4.63 29.66
CA PHE A 31 -18.20 -5.85 30.25
C PHE A 31 -18.03 -7.07 29.32
N ILE A 32 -18.35 -6.93 28.02
CA ILE A 32 -18.13 -8.02 27.06
C ILE A 32 -16.65 -8.41 27.00
N ALA A 33 -15.72 -7.46 27.13
CA ALA A 33 -14.29 -7.76 27.21
C ALA A 33 -13.96 -8.59 28.45
N LEU A 34 -14.46 -8.22 29.63
CA LEU A 34 -14.25 -8.96 30.88
C LEU A 34 -14.74 -10.40 30.79
N THR A 35 -15.94 -10.62 30.25
CA THR A 35 -16.49 -11.99 30.11
C THR A 35 -15.70 -12.89 29.15
N LYS A 36 -14.80 -12.34 28.33
CA LYS A 36 -13.95 -13.10 27.39
C LYS A 36 -12.59 -13.48 27.97
N LEU A 37 -12.28 -13.04 29.18
CA LEU A 37 -11.02 -13.38 29.84
C LEU A 37 -11.10 -14.83 30.33
N GLU A 38 -10.54 -15.76 29.57
CA GLU A 38 -10.54 -17.19 29.92
C GLU A 38 -9.80 -17.40 31.24
N GLY A 39 -10.44 -18.02 32.23
CA GLY A 39 -9.91 -18.14 33.60
C GLY A 39 -9.90 -16.83 34.40
N GLY A 40 -10.53 -15.78 33.89
CA GLY A 40 -10.70 -14.50 34.57
C GLY A 40 -11.75 -14.54 35.67
N ILE A 41 -11.76 -13.48 36.47
CA ILE A 41 -12.66 -13.30 37.62
C ILE A 41 -14.13 -13.30 37.16
N THR A 42 -14.41 -12.60 36.07
CA THR A 42 -15.78 -12.34 35.61
C THR A 42 -16.47 -13.62 35.13
N PRO A 43 -15.87 -14.45 34.25
CA PRO A 43 -16.52 -15.71 33.86
C PRO A 43 -16.71 -16.68 35.03
N THR A 44 -15.74 -16.75 35.95
CA THR A 44 -15.82 -17.64 37.12
C THR A 44 -16.92 -17.22 38.09
N LEU A 45 -17.07 -15.92 38.38
CA LEU A 45 -18.19 -15.44 39.22
C LEU A 45 -19.54 -15.75 38.60
N LEU A 46 -19.67 -15.52 37.28
CA LEU A 46 -20.91 -15.81 36.57
C LEU A 46 -21.25 -17.31 36.64
N GLU A 47 -20.26 -18.18 36.46
CA GLU A 47 -20.43 -19.63 36.59
C GLU A 47 -20.83 -20.06 38.02
N GLN A 48 -20.22 -19.46 39.05
CA GLN A 48 -20.59 -19.69 40.45
C GLN A 48 -21.99 -19.21 40.79
N ALA A 49 -22.45 -18.14 40.15
CA ALA A 49 -23.82 -17.66 40.23
C ALA A 49 -24.78 -18.46 39.32
N GLU A 50 -24.36 -19.60 38.77
CA GLU A 50 -25.15 -20.46 37.87
C GLU A 50 -25.58 -19.81 36.54
N HIS A 51 -24.82 -18.82 36.08
CA HIS A 51 -25.09 -18.09 34.84
C HIS A 51 -23.96 -18.21 33.81
N SER A 52 -24.34 -18.31 32.53
CA SER A 52 -23.35 -18.41 31.44
C SER A 52 -22.82 -17.04 31.03
N ALA A 53 -21.49 -16.84 31.12
CA ALA A 53 -20.81 -15.68 30.57
C ALA A 53 -21.09 -15.46 29.06
N ARG A 54 -21.25 -16.56 28.30
CA ARG A 54 -21.61 -16.51 26.88
C ARG A 54 -23.03 -15.97 26.66
N TYR A 55 -23.98 -16.39 27.49
CA TYR A 55 -25.36 -15.90 27.43
C TYR A 55 -25.44 -14.41 27.77
N LEU A 56 -24.76 -13.97 28.83
CA LEU A 56 -24.76 -12.56 29.24
C LEU A 56 -24.09 -11.64 28.20
N ARG A 57 -23.06 -12.12 27.48
CA ARG A 57 -22.55 -11.40 26.30
C ARG A 57 -23.62 -11.21 25.24
N TYR A 58 -24.38 -12.25 24.94
CA TYR A 58 -25.45 -12.19 23.94
C TYR A 58 -26.54 -11.21 24.38
N ALA A 59 -27.03 -11.33 25.63
CA ALA A 59 -28.03 -10.41 26.18
C ALA A 59 -27.56 -8.95 26.18
N THR A 60 -26.31 -8.71 26.57
CA THR A 60 -25.71 -7.36 26.55
C THR A 60 -25.68 -6.78 25.14
N ARG A 61 -25.32 -7.58 24.12
CA ARG A 61 -25.34 -7.14 22.72
C ARG A 61 -26.74 -6.82 22.24
N GLU A 62 -27.70 -7.66 22.58
CA GLU A 62 -29.10 -7.50 22.17
C GLU A 62 -29.69 -6.19 22.71
N LEU A 63 -29.45 -5.91 24.01
CA LEU A 63 -29.90 -4.66 24.64
C LEU A 63 -29.16 -3.42 24.15
N SER A 64 -27.90 -3.56 23.73
CA SER A 64 -27.13 -2.44 23.17
C SER A 64 -27.57 -2.08 21.74
N GLY A 65 -28.18 -3.03 21.02
CA GLY A 65 -28.51 -2.89 19.61
C GLY A 65 -27.28 -2.95 18.69
N ARG A 66 -27.52 -2.84 17.38
CA ARG A 66 -26.47 -2.61 16.38
C ARG A 66 -26.40 -1.11 16.06
N GLY A 67 -25.19 -0.59 15.90
CA GLY A 67 -24.98 0.81 15.52
C GLY A 67 -25.55 1.16 14.14
N ASP A 68 -25.90 2.43 13.95
CA ASP A 68 -26.21 3.00 12.63
C ASP A 68 -24.93 3.06 11.78
N ASP A 69 -25.02 2.84 10.47
CA ASP A 69 -23.88 2.85 9.52
C ASP A 69 -23.23 4.25 9.37
N ARG A 70 -23.78 5.27 10.03
CA ARG A 70 -23.37 6.67 9.91
C ARG A 70 -22.31 7.03 10.96
N ARG A 71 -21.07 7.14 10.52
CA ARG A 71 -19.94 7.61 11.34
C ARG A 71 -19.94 9.14 11.44
N TYR A 72 -20.25 9.67 12.63
CA TYR A 72 -20.23 11.12 12.89
C TYR A 72 -18.86 11.67 13.33
N TRP A 73 -17.90 10.82 13.71
CA TRP A 73 -16.60 11.23 14.27
C TRP A 73 -15.47 10.27 13.90
N SER A 74 -14.22 10.77 13.86
CA SER A 74 -13.02 9.95 13.72
C SER A 74 -12.52 9.42 15.07
N GLY A 75 -12.40 8.10 15.21
CA GLY A 75 -11.86 7.41 16.39
C GLY A 75 -12.92 6.75 17.30
N TYR A 76 -12.46 5.99 18.30
CA TYR A 76 -13.31 5.39 19.35
C TYR A 76 -13.22 6.24 20.61
N ARG A 77 -14.19 7.13 20.85
CA ARG A 77 -14.28 7.85 22.13
C ARG A 77 -14.97 6.97 23.17
N GLN A 78 -14.53 7.06 24.42
CA GLN A 78 -15.26 6.45 25.54
C GLN A 78 -16.55 7.25 25.78
N SER A 79 -17.65 6.56 26.09
CA SER A 79 -18.89 7.22 26.48
C SER A 79 -18.71 7.95 27.82
N PRO A 80 -19.50 8.99 28.13
CA PRO A 80 -19.41 9.66 29.44
C PRO A 80 -19.52 8.70 30.62
N ARG A 81 -20.37 7.67 30.49
CA ARG A 81 -20.56 6.64 31.51
C ARG A 81 -19.38 5.66 31.56
N ALA A 82 -18.80 5.29 30.43
CA ALA A 82 -17.57 4.48 30.40
C ALA A 82 -16.38 5.21 31.05
N ASN A 83 -16.26 6.53 30.88
CA ASN A 83 -15.24 7.33 31.58
C ASN A 83 -15.41 7.23 33.10
N ILE A 84 -16.63 7.41 33.62
CA ILE A 84 -16.92 7.30 35.06
C ILE A 84 -16.51 5.93 35.60
N VAL A 85 -16.85 4.86 34.89
CA VAL A 85 -16.51 3.47 35.27
C VAL A 85 -14.99 3.26 35.26
N LEU A 86 -14.29 3.71 34.22
CA LEU A 86 -12.84 3.57 34.11
C LEU A 86 -12.08 4.41 35.15
N ASP A 87 -12.55 5.62 35.44
CA ASP A 87 -11.96 6.51 36.45
C ASP A 87 -12.13 5.93 37.86
N ARG A 88 -13.30 5.33 38.15
CA ARG A 88 -13.50 4.56 39.39
C ARG A 88 -12.54 3.38 39.48
N ALA A 89 -12.45 2.56 38.42
CA ALA A 89 -11.56 1.41 38.39
C ALA A 89 -10.09 1.82 38.61
N ARG A 90 -9.63 2.89 37.96
CA ARG A 90 -8.29 3.47 38.17
C ARG A 90 -8.07 3.92 39.60
N SER A 91 -9.02 4.66 40.17
CA SER A 91 -8.94 5.12 41.56
C SER A 91 -8.82 3.94 42.55
N THR A 92 -9.57 2.86 42.32
CA THR A 92 -9.49 1.64 43.14
C THR A 92 -8.13 0.95 43.02
N LEU A 93 -7.58 0.86 41.81
CA LEU A 93 -6.25 0.27 41.56
C LEU A 93 -5.14 1.09 42.22
N ASP A 94 -5.22 2.42 42.14
CA ASP A 94 -4.26 3.34 42.75
C ASP A 94 -4.27 3.21 44.28
N LEU A 95 -5.45 3.12 44.89
CA LEU A 95 -5.60 2.90 46.34
C LEU A 95 -5.09 1.53 46.80
N ALA A 96 -5.20 0.52 45.94
CA ALA A 96 -4.78 -0.85 46.24
C ALA A 96 -3.27 -1.09 46.07
N ASN A 97 -2.49 -0.11 45.58
CA ASN A 97 -1.04 -0.20 45.35
C ASN A 97 -0.62 -1.45 44.55
N GLY A 98 -1.41 -1.85 43.53
CA GLY A 98 -1.10 -2.98 42.66
C GLY A 98 -1.46 -4.37 43.22
N ASN A 99 -2.11 -4.45 44.39
CA ASN A 99 -2.58 -5.72 44.96
C ASN A 99 -3.94 -6.20 44.42
N LEU A 100 -4.51 -5.47 43.45
CA LEU A 100 -5.84 -5.74 42.91
C LEU A 100 -5.78 -5.90 41.39
N SER A 101 -6.51 -6.90 40.87
CA SER A 101 -6.59 -7.13 39.43
C SER A 101 -7.36 -5.99 38.72
N PRO A 102 -6.90 -5.49 37.56
CA PRO A 102 -7.68 -4.55 36.76
C PRO A 102 -9.05 -5.09 36.32
N GLU A 103 -9.17 -6.40 36.10
CA GLU A 103 -10.47 -7.05 35.86
C GLU A 103 -11.40 -6.89 37.07
N TYR A 104 -10.89 -7.13 38.28
CA TYR A 104 -11.65 -6.97 39.52
C TYR A 104 -12.15 -5.53 39.67
N ALA A 105 -11.23 -4.56 39.60
CA ALA A 105 -11.55 -3.17 39.80
C ALA A 105 -12.58 -2.66 38.78
N LEU A 106 -12.48 -3.14 37.54
CA LEU A 106 -13.42 -2.76 36.49
C LEU A 106 -14.80 -3.41 36.70
N LEU A 107 -14.86 -4.68 37.09
CA LEU A 107 -16.14 -5.35 37.36
C LEU A 107 -16.88 -4.71 38.54
N VAL A 108 -16.17 -4.39 39.63
CA VAL A 108 -16.74 -3.63 40.77
C VAL A 108 -17.31 -2.30 40.28
N ALA A 109 -16.53 -1.52 39.52
CA ALA A 109 -16.98 -0.22 39.04
C ALA A 109 -18.22 -0.30 38.14
N ILE A 110 -18.35 -1.36 37.33
CA ILE A 110 -19.54 -1.62 36.49
C ILE A 110 -20.76 -1.92 37.36
N LEU A 111 -20.61 -2.80 38.35
CA LEU A 111 -21.71 -3.23 39.21
C LEU A 111 -22.18 -2.09 40.14
N GLU A 112 -21.26 -1.29 40.68
CA GLU A 112 -21.57 -0.14 41.55
C GLU A 112 -22.14 1.06 40.80
N GLU A 113 -21.85 1.22 39.51
CA GLU A 113 -22.48 2.29 38.72
C GLU A 113 -23.99 2.03 38.55
N GLY A 114 -24.40 0.76 38.50
CA GLY A 114 -25.78 0.29 38.65
C GLY A 114 -26.71 0.56 37.46
N ASP A 115 -26.66 1.73 36.82
CA ASP A 115 -27.53 2.09 35.69
C ASP A 115 -26.80 1.96 34.34
N ASN A 116 -26.38 0.75 33.99
CA ASN A 116 -25.74 0.47 32.70
C ASN A 116 -26.30 -0.77 32.00
N ILE A 117 -26.00 -0.88 30.70
CA ILE A 117 -26.53 -1.95 29.86
C ILE A 117 -26.14 -3.34 30.38
N PRO A 118 -24.87 -3.60 30.79
CA PRO A 118 -24.52 -4.87 31.44
C PRO A 118 -25.36 -5.21 32.67
N VAL A 119 -25.57 -4.27 33.59
CA VAL A 119 -26.38 -4.51 34.80
C VAL A 119 -27.84 -4.80 34.44
N ARG A 120 -28.42 -4.08 33.47
CA ARG A 120 -29.76 -4.39 32.96
C ARG A 120 -29.83 -5.77 32.31
N ALA A 121 -28.82 -6.14 31.50
CA ALA A 121 -28.73 -7.45 30.88
C ALA A 121 -28.64 -8.58 31.91
N MET A 122 -27.89 -8.36 33.00
CA MET A 122 -27.82 -9.27 34.14
C MET A 122 -29.18 -9.41 34.82
N GLN A 123 -29.84 -8.30 35.15
CA GLN A 123 -31.14 -8.30 35.81
C GLN A 123 -32.23 -8.99 34.97
N GLU A 124 -32.28 -8.72 33.66
CA GLU A 124 -33.22 -9.40 32.74
C GLU A 124 -32.92 -10.90 32.60
N ALA A 125 -31.64 -11.29 32.71
CA ALA A 125 -31.20 -12.69 32.74
C ALA A 125 -31.45 -13.39 34.09
N GLY A 126 -32.03 -12.69 35.08
CA GLY A 126 -32.28 -13.22 36.43
C GLY A 126 -31.04 -13.29 37.32
N VAL A 127 -29.96 -12.61 36.96
CA VAL A 127 -28.73 -12.52 37.76
C VAL A 127 -28.93 -11.52 38.89
N ASP A 128 -28.70 -11.94 40.14
CA ASP A 128 -28.65 -11.03 41.28
C ASP A 128 -27.29 -10.32 41.34
N THR A 129 -27.27 -9.05 40.92
CA THR A 129 -26.06 -8.23 40.91
C THR A 129 -25.54 -7.90 42.31
N SER A 130 -26.41 -7.92 43.34
CA SER A 130 -26.00 -7.71 44.73
C SER A 130 -25.26 -8.95 45.24
N TYR A 131 -25.79 -10.13 44.94
CA TYR A 131 -25.13 -11.40 45.23
C TYR A 131 -23.79 -11.53 44.48
N LEU A 132 -23.71 -11.12 43.21
CA LEU A 132 -22.43 -11.07 42.49
C LEU A 132 -21.41 -10.12 43.14
N LEU A 133 -21.85 -8.96 43.64
CA LEU A 133 -20.99 -8.05 44.39
C LEU A 133 -20.52 -8.66 45.72
N GLU A 134 -21.40 -9.38 46.42
CA GLU A 134 -21.04 -10.12 47.64
C GLU A 134 -19.99 -11.21 47.33
N LEU A 135 -20.21 -12.03 46.31
CA LEU A 135 -19.25 -13.05 45.86
C LEU A 135 -17.91 -12.42 45.43
N LEU A 136 -17.95 -11.27 44.76
CA LEU A 136 -16.76 -10.53 44.34
C LEU A 136 -16.00 -9.92 45.54
N ASN A 137 -16.71 -9.46 46.56
CA ASN A 137 -16.10 -8.95 47.80
C ASN A 137 -15.52 -10.07 48.66
N ASP A 138 -16.17 -11.23 48.70
CA ASP A 138 -15.71 -12.44 49.37
C ASP A 138 -14.63 -13.20 48.59
N TRP A 139 -14.37 -12.78 47.34
CA TRP A 139 -13.25 -13.25 46.55
C TRP A 139 -11.95 -12.74 47.19
N SER A 140 -11.49 -13.45 48.22
CA SER A 140 -10.16 -13.25 48.80
C SER A 140 -9.12 -13.48 47.69
N GLY A 141 -8.20 -12.53 47.50
CA GLY A 141 -7.12 -12.56 46.50
C GLY A 141 -6.10 -13.69 46.67
N ILE A 142 -6.53 -14.89 47.07
CA ILE A 142 -5.74 -16.11 47.22
C ILE A 142 -6.19 -17.06 46.11
N GLY A 143 -5.42 -17.03 45.04
CA GLY A 143 -5.71 -17.75 43.80
C GLY A 143 -5.45 -16.86 42.60
N MET A 144 -4.26 -16.25 42.55
CA MET A 144 -3.73 -15.75 41.29
C MET A 144 -3.56 -16.97 40.38
N VAL A 145 -4.62 -17.35 39.66
CA VAL A 145 -4.42 -17.99 38.37
C VAL A 145 -3.82 -16.88 37.53
N GLU A 146 -2.49 -16.87 37.42
CA GLU A 146 -1.84 -16.14 36.34
C GLU A 146 -2.45 -16.69 35.05
N VAL A 147 -3.45 -16.00 34.51
CA VAL A 147 -3.93 -16.22 33.16
C VAL A 147 -2.81 -15.74 32.24
N GLN A 148 -1.81 -16.60 32.02
CA GLN A 148 -0.88 -16.42 30.93
C GLN A 148 -1.61 -16.84 29.66
N ALA A 149 -1.75 -15.91 28.71
CA ALA A 149 -2.09 -16.32 27.36
C ALA A 149 -1.02 -17.32 26.90
N PRO A 150 -1.37 -18.58 26.56
CA PRO A 150 -0.39 -19.53 26.07
C PRO A 150 0.24 -18.93 24.82
N ALA A 151 1.53 -18.59 24.90
CA ALA A 151 2.26 -18.14 23.73
C ALA A 151 2.56 -19.37 22.89
N ALA A 152 2.00 -19.44 21.67
CA ALA A 152 2.23 -20.55 20.77
C ALA A 152 3.74 -20.83 20.62
N GLN A 153 4.14 -22.09 20.79
CA GLN A 153 5.51 -22.50 20.51
C GLN A 153 5.78 -22.34 19.01
N LEU A 154 6.86 -21.65 18.65
CA LEU A 154 7.25 -21.51 17.24
C LEU A 154 8.24 -22.61 16.86
N ILE A 155 7.97 -23.31 15.77
CA ILE A 155 8.83 -24.37 15.21
C ILE A 155 9.40 -23.86 13.88
N GLY A 156 10.72 -23.90 13.69
CA GLY A 156 11.40 -23.42 12.47
C GLY A 156 11.61 -21.90 12.43
N ALA A 157 11.62 -21.25 13.60
CA ALA A 157 11.76 -19.79 13.74
C ALA A 157 13.16 -19.35 14.20
N GLU A 158 14.17 -20.24 14.16
CA GLU A 158 15.50 -19.99 14.74
C GLU A 158 16.24 -18.85 14.02
N THR A 159 15.94 -18.63 12.75
CA THR A 159 16.54 -17.58 11.91
C THR A 159 15.85 -16.22 12.05
N LEU A 160 14.73 -16.15 12.79
CA LEU A 160 13.94 -14.93 12.96
C LEU A 160 14.44 -14.09 14.14
N SER A 161 14.32 -12.76 14.03
CA SER A 161 14.57 -11.84 15.15
C SER A 161 13.53 -12.01 16.25
N ALA A 162 13.88 -11.62 17.48
CA ALA A 162 12.99 -11.68 18.64
C ALA A 162 11.66 -10.93 18.41
N GLU A 163 11.72 -9.77 17.73
CA GLU A 163 10.54 -8.96 17.38
C GLU A 163 9.58 -9.73 16.45
N ARG A 164 10.12 -10.37 15.40
CA ARG A 164 9.32 -11.17 14.45
C ARG A 164 8.72 -12.40 15.13
N GLN A 165 9.49 -13.07 15.99
CA GLN A 165 8.98 -14.18 16.80
C GLN A 165 7.84 -13.73 17.72
N HIS A 166 7.93 -12.55 18.32
CA HIS A 166 6.88 -12.01 19.18
C HIS A 166 5.59 -11.75 18.40
N ILE A 167 5.67 -11.14 17.21
CA ILE A 167 4.52 -10.92 16.33
C ILE A 167 3.84 -12.26 15.97
N LEU A 168 4.61 -13.29 15.63
CA LEU A 168 4.06 -14.61 15.33
C LEU A 168 3.36 -15.24 16.54
N LYS A 169 3.95 -15.13 17.74
CA LYS A 169 3.32 -15.63 18.98
C LYS A 169 1.98 -14.94 19.24
N LEU A 170 1.90 -13.63 19.05
CA LEU A 170 0.64 -12.88 19.17
C LEU A 170 -0.39 -13.31 18.11
N MET A 171 0.06 -13.49 16.86
CA MET A 171 -0.78 -13.90 15.74
C MET A 171 -1.40 -15.29 15.95
N PHE A 172 -0.63 -16.22 16.51
CA PHE A 172 -1.03 -17.62 16.69
C PHE A 172 -1.37 -17.98 18.15
N ARG A 173 -1.59 -17.00 19.04
CA ARG A 173 -1.83 -17.20 20.49
C ARG A 173 -2.94 -18.19 20.88
N LYS A 174 -3.84 -18.52 19.95
CA LYS A 174 -4.94 -19.49 20.17
C LYS A 174 -4.51 -20.95 19.94
N TYR A 175 -3.28 -21.16 19.46
CA TYR A 175 -2.73 -22.46 19.10
C TYR A 175 -1.64 -22.87 20.10
N GLU A 176 -1.41 -24.17 20.25
CA GLU A 176 -0.29 -24.69 21.06
C GLU A 176 1.04 -24.38 20.38
N SER A 177 1.10 -24.58 19.06
CA SER A 177 2.29 -24.26 18.27
C SER A 177 1.96 -23.76 16.87
N ALA A 178 2.94 -23.08 16.26
CA ALA A 178 2.90 -22.64 14.88
C ALA A 178 4.20 -23.06 14.19
N ARG A 179 4.08 -23.87 13.14
CA ARG A 179 5.22 -24.39 12.38
C ARG A 179 5.44 -23.57 11.11
N ILE A 180 6.62 -23.02 10.96
CA ILE A 180 7.04 -22.35 9.73
C ILE A 180 7.42 -23.44 8.72
N GLU A 181 6.66 -23.56 7.64
CA GLU A 181 6.90 -24.57 6.60
C GLU A 181 7.84 -24.03 5.51
N HIS A 182 7.73 -22.74 5.21
CA HIS A 182 8.53 -22.10 4.18
C HIS A 182 8.72 -20.61 4.48
N ILE A 183 9.89 -20.06 4.18
CA ILE A 183 10.15 -18.61 4.17
C ILE A 183 10.40 -18.23 2.72
N PHE A 184 9.53 -17.40 2.15
CA PHE A 184 9.68 -16.89 0.80
C PHE A 184 10.73 -15.78 0.85
N THR A 185 12.00 -16.13 0.64
CA THR A 185 13.09 -15.16 0.57
C THR A 185 13.10 -14.47 -0.79
N GLU A 186 12.15 -13.56 -1.04
CA GLU A 186 12.26 -12.59 -2.13
C GLU A 186 11.55 -11.28 -1.77
N GLY A 187 12.30 -10.17 -1.71
CA GLY A 187 11.72 -8.83 -1.56
C GLY A 187 12.71 -7.82 -1.00
N PHE A 188 13.08 -6.81 -1.79
CA PHE A 188 13.95 -5.74 -1.35
C PHE A 188 13.24 -4.89 -0.29
N SER A 189 13.93 -4.68 0.84
CA SER A 189 13.54 -3.90 2.02
C SER A 189 12.68 -4.67 3.04
N GLY A 190 13.30 -5.12 4.14
CA GLY A 190 12.69 -5.35 5.48
C GLY A 190 11.58 -6.40 5.65
N SER A 191 10.75 -6.59 4.63
CA SER A 191 9.57 -7.42 4.55
C SER A 191 9.92 -8.90 4.53
N MET A 192 9.10 -9.71 5.17
CA MET A 192 9.28 -11.15 5.26
C MET A 192 7.95 -11.86 5.09
N VAL A 193 7.88 -12.74 4.10
CA VAL A 193 6.69 -13.55 3.81
C VAL A 193 7.00 -15.01 4.12
N MET A 194 6.08 -15.69 4.81
CA MET A 194 6.27 -17.07 5.24
C MET A 194 4.97 -17.87 5.21
N LEU A 195 5.07 -19.18 4.99
CA LEU A 195 3.97 -20.12 5.13
C LEU A 195 4.02 -20.74 6.52
N VAL A 196 2.94 -20.60 7.29
CA VAL A 196 2.86 -21.05 8.68
C VAL A 196 1.68 -21.99 8.86
N ARG A 197 1.91 -23.18 9.43
CA ARG A 197 0.87 -24.14 9.81
C ARG A 197 0.56 -24.06 11.30
N PRO A 198 -0.66 -23.67 11.69
CA PRO A 198 -1.09 -23.67 13.09
C PRO A 198 -1.41 -25.09 13.60
N VAL A 199 -1.11 -25.36 14.87
CA VAL A 199 -1.32 -26.66 15.52
C VAL A 199 -2.01 -26.46 16.88
N HIS A 200 -3.14 -27.13 17.08
CA HIS A 200 -3.93 -27.13 18.32
C HIS A 200 -3.29 -28.01 19.40
N GLY A 201 -3.70 -27.80 20.66
CA GLY A 201 -3.23 -28.55 21.84
C GLY A 201 -3.44 -30.07 21.81
N ASP A 202 -4.29 -30.55 20.90
CA ASP A 202 -4.55 -31.98 20.70
C ASP A 202 -3.81 -32.55 19.46
N GLY A 203 -2.88 -31.78 18.91
CA GLY A 203 -2.09 -32.14 17.73
C GLY A 203 -2.81 -31.97 16.39
N ARG A 204 -4.09 -31.57 16.36
CA ARG A 204 -4.78 -31.27 15.10
C ARG A 204 -4.19 -30.00 14.46
N THR A 205 -4.13 -29.97 13.13
CA THR A 205 -3.60 -28.81 12.39
C THR A 205 -4.69 -28.09 11.61
N ASP A 206 -4.65 -26.77 11.61
CA ASP A 206 -5.44 -25.97 10.67
C ASP A 206 -4.76 -25.94 9.29
N ALA A 207 -5.47 -25.40 8.31
CA ALA A 207 -4.88 -25.08 7.01
C ALA A 207 -3.69 -24.10 7.21
N PRO A 208 -2.62 -24.24 6.41
CA PRO A 208 -1.53 -23.29 6.49
C PRO A 208 -2.02 -21.90 6.04
N VAL A 209 -1.33 -20.87 6.50
CA VAL A 209 -1.63 -19.46 6.21
C VAL A 209 -0.35 -18.76 5.78
N VAL A 210 -0.49 -17.75 4.92
CA VAL A 210 0.66 -16.90 4.57
C VAL A 210 0.72 -15.75 5.55
N VAL A 211 1.90 -15.51 6.10
CA VAL A 211 2.16 -14.41 7.03
C VAL A 211 3.15 -13.45 6.38
N LYS A 212 2.77 -12.17 6.31
CA LYS A 212 3.66 -11.06 5.93
C LYS A 212 4.00 -10.27 7.17
N ILE A 213 5.29 -10.07 7.43
CA ILE A 213 5.80 -9.18 8.48
C ILE A 213 6.60 -8.07 7.81
N ASP A 214 6.25 -6.83 8.09
CA ASP A 214 6.87 -5.65 7.47
C ASP A 214 6.86 -4.45 8.42
N ASP A 215 7.32 -3.29 7.97
CA ASP A 215 7.13 -2.01 8.66
C ASP A 215 5.65 -1.83 9.05
N ARG A 216 5.45 -1.40 10.30
CA ARG A 216 4.12 -1.23 10.90
C ARG A 216 3.18 -0.40 10.03
N GLN A 217 3.70 0.64 9.36
CA GLN A 217 2.91 1.51 8.50
C GLN A 217 2.56 0.82 7.18
N SER A 218 3.51 0.11 6.56
CA SER A 218 3.23 -0.69 5.36
C SER A 218 2.11 -1.69 5.61
N ILE A 219 2.15 -2.40 6.74
CA ILE A 219 1.09 -3.32 7.18
C ILE A 219 -0.27 -2.63 7.36
N GLN A 220 -0.29 -1.49 8.06
CA GLN A 220 -1.53 -0.72 8.25
C GLN A 220 -2.14 -0.26 6.94
N TRP A 221 -1.31 0.24 6.02
CA TRP A 221 -1.77 0.76 4.72
C TRP A 221 -2.22 -0.35 3.79
N GLU A 222 -1.53 -1.49 3.77
CA GLU A 222 -1.96 -2.65 3.02
C GLU A 222 -3.33 -3.14 3.49
N LYS A 223 -3.55 -3.30 4.81
CA LYS A 223 -4.88 -3.65 5.35
C LYS A 223 -5.95 -2.65 4.94
N LYS A 224 -5.66 -1.35 5.13
CA LYS A 224 -6.61 -0.27 4.84
C LYS A 224 -7.02 -0.27 3.36
N ARG A 225 -6.07 -0.40 2.44
CA ARG A 225 -6.33 -0.43 1.00
C ARG A 225 -7.03 -1.71 0.58
N TYR A 226 -6.63 -2.84 1.15
CA TYR A 226 -7.33 -4.11 0.94
C TYR A 226 -8.80 -4.00 1.33
N ASP A 227 -9.11 -3.50 2.53
CA ASP A 227 -10.50 -3.35 2.99
C ASP A 227 -11.30 -2.36 2.13
N THR A 228 -10.63 -1.31 1.61
CA THR A 228 -11.30 -0.24 0.85
C THR A 228 -11.56 -0.64 -0.61
N PHE A 229 -10.61 -1.31 -1.26
CA PHE A 229 -10.57 -1.49 -2.71
C PHE A 229 -10.65 -2.95 -3.18
N VAL A 230 -10.29 -3.92 -2.34
CA VAL A 230 -9.96 -5.29 -2.77
C VAL A 230 -10.92 -6.33 -2.18
N LYS A 231 -11.25 -6.22 -0.90
CA LYS A 231 -11.98 -7.24 -0.13
C LYS A 231 -13.25 -7.73 -0.84
N ASP A 232 -14.00 -6.83 -1.45
CA ASP A 232 -15.30 -7.14 -2.07
C ASP A 232 -15.23 -7.35 -3.59
N THR A 233 -14.06 -7.16 -4.21
CA THR A 233 -13.84 -7.26 -5.67
C THR A 233 -13.03 -8.50 -6.07
N LEU A 234 -12.38 -9.15 -5.11
CA LEU A 234 -11.59 -10.35 -5.35
C LEU A 234 -12.42 -11.54 -5.85
N PRO A 235 -11.96 -12.27 -6.89
CA PRO A 235 -12.57 -13.52 -7.31
C PRO A 235 -12.68 -14.56 -6.18
N PRO A 236 -13.64 -15.49 -6.21
CA PRO A 236 -13.89 -16.42 -5.11
C PRO A 236 -12.70 -17.31 -4.72
N ARG A 237 -11.81 -17.66 -5.67
CA ARG A 237 -10.66 -18.55 -5.48
C ARG A 237 -9.32 -17.81 -5.33
N THR A 238 -9.32 -16.64 -4.67
CA THR A 238 -8.10 -15.84 -4.43
C THR A 238 -7.77 -15.70 -2.95
N ALA A 239 -6.48 -15.52 -2.64
CA ALA A 239 -6.01 -15.28 -1.28
C ALA A 239 -6.62 -14.00 -0.69
N ARG A 240 -7.00 -14.05 0.59
CA ARG A 240 -7.69 -12.97 1.30
C ARG A 240 -6.99 -12.67 2.62
N ILE A 241 -6.91 -11.40 3.00
CA ILE A 241 -6.42 -11.02 4.34
C ILE A 241 -7.38 -11.58 5.40
N GLU A 242 -6.81 -12.27 6.39
CA GLU A 242 -7.54 -12.92 7.49
C GLU A 242 -7.37 -12.12 8.79
N GLY A 243 -8.43 -11.41 9.17
CA GLY A 243 -8.50 -10.67 10.44
C GLY A 243 -7.78 -9.32 10.42
N GLU A 244 -7.60 -8.76 11.62
CA GLU A 244 -6.90 -7.49 11.81
C GLU A 244 -5.38 -7.70 11.93
N PRO A 245 -4.57 -6.73 11.49
CA PRO A 245 -3.12 -6.81 11.60
C PRO A 245 -2.67 -6.87 13.07
N ILE A 246 -1.54 -7.54 13.30
CA ILE A 246 -0.87 -7.59 14.60
C ILE A 246 0.16 -6.45 14.65
N LEU A 247 -0.08 -5.46 15.51
CA LEU A 247 0.72 -4.24 15.57
C LEU A 247 1.11 -3.92 17.03
N PRO A 248 2.11 -4.59 17.61
CA PRO A 248 2.57 -4.31 18.97
C PRO A 248 3.18 -2.92 19.05
N ASP A 249 2.87 -2.16 20.10
CA ASP A 249 3.28 -0.75 20.22
C ASP A 249 4.79 -0.60 20.50
N GLU A 250 5.44 -1.65 20.97
CA GLU A 250 6.88 -1.66 21.24
C GLU A 250 7.73 -1.76 19.97
N TYR A 251 7.14 -2.17 18.83
CA TYR A 251 7.87 -2.47 17.61
C TYR A 251 7.48 -1.55 16.44
N SER A 252 8.48 -1.25 15.60
CA SER A 252 8.27 -0.54 14.32
C SER A 252 7.78 -1.45 13.19
N ILE A 253 7.55 -2.73 13.47
CA ILE A 253 7.08 -3.74 12.52
C ILE A 253 5.72 -4.32 12.94
N GLY A 254 4.98 -4.87 11.98
CA GLY A 254 3.68 -5.49 12.18
C GLY A 254 3.51 -6.75 11.34
N GLY A 255 2.42 -7.48 11.56
CA GLY A 255 2.11 -8.71 10.83
C GLY A 255 0.71 -8.73 10.21
N LEU A 256 0.60 -9.25 8.99
CA LEU A 256 -0.65 -9.59 8.31
C LEU A 256 -0.70 -11.08 8.00
N LYS A 257 -1.91 -11.62 8.01
CA LYS A 257 -2.19 -13.02 7.71
C LYS A 257 -3.10 -13.09 6.48
N TYR A 258 -2.80 -14.01 5.57
CA TYR A 258 -3.58 -14.28 4.36
C TYR A 258 -4.01 -15.74 4.35
N THR A 259 -5.18 -16.01 3.78
CA THR A 259 -5.61 -17.37 3.46
C THR A 259 -4.67 -17.97 2.41
N PHE A 260 -4.28 -19.23 2.62
CA PHE A 260 -3.53 -19.99 1.63
C PHE A 260 -4.46 -21.01 0.98
N LEU A 261 -4.74 -20.82 -0.32
CA LEU A 261 -5.68 -21.66 -1.06
C LEU A 261 -4.94 -22.79 -1.79
N ARG A 262 -4.65 -23.89 -1.10
CA ARG A 262 -4.04 -25.08 -1.73
C ARG A 262 -4.92 -26.30 -1.52
N ALA A 263 -5.27 -27.03 -2.59
CA ALA A 263 -5.88 -28.35 -2.43
C ALA A 263 -4.81 -29.36 -1.95
N ARG A 264 -5.22 -30.41 -1.22
CA ARG A 264 -4.30 -31.50 -0.89
C ARG A 264 -3.70 -32.06 -2.20
N ASP A 265 -2.38 -32.24 -2.21
CA ASP A 265 -1.56 -32.78 -3.31
C ASP A 265 -1.26 -31.85 -4.51
N GLU A 266 -1.67 -30.57 -4.47
CA GLU A 266 -1.26 -29.58 -5.48
C GLU A 266 0.12 -28.96 -5.17
N GLU A 267 0.85 -28.42 -6.14
CA GLU A 267 2.10 -27.68 -5.88
C GLU A 267 1.83 -26.33 -5.16
N ALA A 268 2.85 -25.80 -4.47
CA ALA A 268 2.74 -24.48 -3.86
C ALA A 268 2.67 -23.40 -4.96
N PRO A 269 1.95 -22.29 -4.73
CA PRO A 269 1.93 -21.21 -5.70
C PRO A 269 3.34 -20.65 -5.91
N VAL A 270 3.67 -20.39 -7.17
CA VAL A 270 4.93 -19.74 -7.56
C VAL A 270 4.64 -18.29 -7.92
N ASN A 271 5.60 -17.38 -7.70
CA ASN A 271 5.44 -16.02 -8.22
C ASN A 271 5.61 -16.03 -9.76
N LEU A 272 5.07 -15.03 -10.46
CA LEU A 272 5.19 -14.96 -11.91
C LEU A 272 6.66 -14.87 -12.33
N ARG A 273 7.55 -14.26 -11.55
CA ARG A 273 8.99 -14.22 -11.85
C ARG A 273 9.59 -15.62 -12.02
N ASP A 274 9.32 -16.54 -11.11
CA ASP A 274 9.79 -17.92 -11.14
C ASP A 274 9.09 -18.74 -12.23
N PHE A 275 7.81 -18.44 -12.48
CA PHE A 275 7.07 -19.06 -13.57
C PHE A 275 7.68 -18.74 -14.94
N LEU A 276 8.20 -17.51 -15.13
CA LEU A 276 8.92 -17.11 -16.34
C LEU A 276 10.18 -17.94 -16.60
N ASP A 277 10.80 -18.51 -15.55
CA ASP A 277 12.03 -19.32 -15.64
C ASP A 277 11.77 -20.73 -16.17
N THR A 278 10.56 -21.23 -15.91
CA THR A 278 10.24 -22.66 -16.04
C THR A 278 9.26 -22.94 -17.19
N HIS A 279 8.63 -21.91 -17.76
CA HIS A 279 7.57 -22.04 -18.75
C HIS A 279 7.90 -21.34 -20.07
N PRO A 280 7.43 -21.87 -21.21
CA PRO A 280 7.68 -21.26 -22.52
C PRO A 280 6.84 -19.97 -22.73
N PRO A 281 7.30 -19.04 -23.60
CA PRO A 281 6.65 -17.74 -23.83
C PRO A 281 5.15 -17.79 -24.14
N ASN A 282 4.70 -18.83 -24.84
CA ASN A 282 3.30 -19.02 -25.20
C ASN A 282 2.40 -19.39 -24.00
N GLN A 283 2.93 -20.13 -23.03
CA GLN A 283 2.21 -20.46 -21.80
C GLN A 283 2.13 -19.25 -20.87
N ILE A 284 3.21 -18.45 -20.79
CA ILE A 284 3.23 -17.19 -20.07
C ILE A 284 2.18 -16.23 -20.64
N ALA A 285 2.17 -16.04 -21.97
CA ALA A 285 1.17 -15.21 -22.64
C ALA A 285 -0.27 -15.69 -22.34
N ARG A 286 -0.51 -17.01 -22.43
CA ARG A 286 -1.82 -17.58 -22.10
C ARG A 286 -2.23 -17.29 -20.65
N PHE A 287 -1.31 -17.44 -19.69
CA PHE A 287 -1.57 -17.12 -18.29
C PHE A 287 -1.93 -15.64 -18.09
N LEU A 288 -1.21 -14.72 -18.73
CA LEU A 288 -1.51 -13.28 -18.63
C LEU A 288 -2.94 -12.95 -19.12
N ARG A 289 -3.40 -13.64 -20.16
CA ARG A 289 -4.76 -13.50 -20.67
C ARG A 289 -5.79 -14.18 -19.76
N GLU A 290 -5.70 -15.49 -19.65
CA GLU A 290 -6.76 -16.32 -19.06
C GLU A 290 -6.70 -16.32 -17.53
N GLY A 291 -5.50 -16.47 -16.97
CA GLY A 291 -5.28 -16.56 -15.53
C GLY A 291 -5.39 -15.22 -14.82
N LEU A 292 -4.82 -14.16 -15.43
CA LEU A 292 -4.74 -12.82 -14.84
C LEU A 292 -5.83 -11.87 -15.35
N TYR A 293 -5.85 -11.53 -16.64
CA TYR A 293 -6.77 -10.50 -17.13
C TYR A 293 -8.23 -10.94 -17.03
N ASP A 294 -8.60 -12.07 -17.63
CA ASP A 294 -10.00 -12.51 -17.70
C ASP A 294 -10.60 -12.74 -16.31
N SER A 295 -9.80 -13.24 -15.36
CA SER A 295 -10.20 -13.46 -13.96
C SER A 295 -10.57 -12.19 -13.20
N PHE A 296 -9.91 -11.06 -13.48
CA PHE A 296 -10.08 -9.80 -12.75
C PHE A 296 -10.79 -8.72 -13.58
N ARG A 297 -10.96 -8.91 -14.89
CA ARG A 297 -11.52 -7.90 -15.81
C ARG A 297 -12.85 -7.35 -15.32
N GLU A 298 -13.81 -8.22 -15.01
CA GLU A 298 -15.18 -7.80 -14.65
C GLU A 298 -15.25 -7.08 -13.29
N THR A 299 -14.31 -7.35 -12.38
CA THR A 299 -14.30 -6.76 -11.02
C THR A 299 -13.29 -5.64 -10.85
N TRP A 300 -12.43 -5.41 -11.83
CA TRP A 300 -11.28 -4.51 -11.72
C TRP A 300 -11.08 -3.66 -12.98
N TRP A 301 -10.13 -4.00 -13.87
CA TRP A 301 -9.73 -3.15 -14.99
C TRP A 301 -10.87 -2.87 -16.00
N GLY A 302 -11.83 -3.78 -16.14
CA GLY A 302 -12.97 -3.62 -17.05
C GLY A 302 -14.05 -2.64 -16.58
N GLN A 303 -13.96 -2.13 -15.35
CA GLN A 303 -14.91 -1.15 -14.80
C GLN A 303 -14.51 0.32 -15.06
N GLY A 304 -13.55 0.55 -15.96
CA GLY A 304 -12.98 1.86 -16.26
C GLY A 304 -14.04 2.93 -16.58
N GLN A 305 -13.96 4.07 -15.88
CA GLN A 305 -14.76 5.27 -16.16
C GLN A 305 -13.94 6.30 -16.93
N SER A 306 -14.57 7.16 -17.73
CA SER A 306 -13.87 8.23 -18.44
C SER A 306 -13.11 9.14 -17.45
N TYR A 307 -11.82 9.37 -17.72
CA TYR A 307 -10.95 10.09 -16.82
C TYR A 307 -10.03 11.03 -17.59
N SER A 308 -10.06 12.32 -17.24
CA SER A 308 -9.10 13.31 -17.77
C SER A 308 -8.23 13.83 -16.64
N PHE A 309 -6.92 13.71 -16.83
CA PHE A 309 -5.93 13.98 -15.80
C PHE A 309 -4.68 14.64 -16.40
N GLN A 310 -3.93 15.34 -15.55
CA GLN A 310 -2.57 15.77 -15.89
C GLN A 310 -1.60 14.63 -15.61
N THR A 311 -0.66 14.37 -16.52
CA THR A 311 0.27 13.24 -16.42
C THR A 311 1.04 13.25 -15.08
N TRP A 312 1.45 14.40 -14.56
CA TRP A 312 2.13 14.48 -13.27
C TRP A 312 1.29 13.96 -12.09
N GLN A 313 -0.05 14.03 -12.15
CA GLN A 313 -0.92 13.58 -11.05
C GLN A 313 -0.80 12.07 -10.81
N GLU A 314 -0.68 11.28 -11.88
CA GLU A 314 -0.60 9.82 -11.81
C GLU A 314 0.85 9.31 -11.73
N TYR A 315 1.79 10.03 -12.36
CA TYR A 315 3.11 9.47 -12.65
C TYR A 315 4.29 10.16 -11.94
N GLU A 316 4.11 11.32 -11.30
CA GLU A 316 5.26 12.01 -10.70
C GLU A 316 5.88 11.19 -9.55
N LEU A 317 5.06 10.45 -8.79
CA LEU A 317 5.52 9.57 -7.69
C LEU A 317 6.37 8.38 -8.16
N VAL A 318 6.20 7.97 -9.42
CA VAL A 318 6.96 6.88 -10.05
C VAL A 318 8.41 7.31 -10.26
N LEU A 319 8.65 8.61 -10.51
CA LEU A 319 9.98 9.16 -10.74
C LEU A 319 10.74 9.43 -9.42
N PRO A 320 12.07 9.66 -9.46
CA PRO A 320 12.83 10.14 -8.31
C PRO A 320 12.20 11.38 -7.65
N PRO A 321 12.52 11.67 -6.37
CA PRO A 321 11.97 12.85 -5.70
C PRO A 321 12.23 14.11 -6.52
N ALA A 322 11.27 15.03 -6.52
CA ALA A 322 11.36 16.32 -7.18
C ALA A 322 12.58 17.09 -6.68
N LEU A 323 12.79 17.06 -5.36
CA LEU A 323 13.89 17.70 -4.67
C LEU A 323 14.45 16.79 -3.58
N VAL A 324 15.76 16.90 -3.37
CA VAL A 324 16.44 16.43 -2.17
C VAL A 324 16.93 17.66 -1.43
N ILE A 325 16.54 17.80 -0.17
CA ILE A 325 16.89 18.97 0.65
C ILE A 325 17.61 18.56 1.94
N GLU A 326 18.49 19.44 2.41
CA GLU A 326 19.09 19.37 3.74
C GLU A 326 18.34 20.31 4.67
N ALA A 327 17.78 19.80 5.77
CA ALA A 327 17.11 20.63 6.76
C ALA A 327 18.11 21.61 7.39
N LEU A 328 17.70 22.88 7.49
CA LEU A 328 18.50 23.93 8.11
C LEU A 328 17.96 24.21 9.53
N PRO A 329 18.82 24.47 10.52
CA PRO A 329 18.42 24.80 11.88
C PRO A 329 17.97 26.28 11.99
N ILE A 330 17.05 26.70 11.11
CA ILE A 330 16.51 28.07 11.06
C ILE A 330 14.99 28.03 11.06
N THR A 331 14.36 29.02 11.66
CA THR A 331 12.89 29.14 11.77
C THR A 331 12.30 30.15 10.81
N THR A 332 13.13 31.03 10.25
CA THR A 332 12.74 32.13 9.37
C THR A 332 13.37 31.95 8.01
N LEU A 333 12.56 32.01 6.95
CA LEU A 333 13.04 31.92 5.58
C LEU A 333 13.90 33.16 5.24
N PRO A 334 15.08 32.99 4.62
CA PRO A 334 15.88 34.11 4.15
C PRO A 334 15.12 34.96 3.10
N PRO A 335 15.46 36.25 2.91
CA PRO A 335 14.76 37.13 1.97
C PRO A 335 14.73 36.63 0.51
N ASN A 336 15.71 35.82 0.11
CA ASN A 336 15.83 35.18 -1.20
C ASN A 336 15.34 33.73 -1.22
N GLY A 337 14.69 33.26 -0.17
CA GLY A 337 14.15 31.91 -0.09
C GLY A 337 12.80 31.77 -0.78
N TYR A 338 12.41 30.54 -1.09
CA TYR A 338 11.16 30.21 -1.78
C TYR A 338 10.23 29.43 -0.87
N VAL A 339 8.94 29.75 -0.90
CA VAL A 339 7.91 28.94 -0.22
C VAL A 339 7.35 27.94 -1.22
N LEU A 340 7.46 26.64 -0.90
CA LEU A 340 6.90 25.56 -1.68
C LEU A 340 5.58 25.13 -1.03
N ARG A 341 4.51 25.16 -1.84
CA ARG A 341 3.18 24.72 -1.47
C ARG A 341 2.77 23.49 -2.30
N PRO A 342 1.79 22.70 -1.84
CA PRO A 342 1.35 21.52 -2.57
C PRO A 342 0.86 21.85 -3.98
N PHE A 343 1.11 20.94 -4.92
CA PHE A 343 0.69 21.06 -6.33
C PHE A 343 1.22 22.31 -7.05
N GLY A 344 2.29 22.91 -6.54
CA GLY A 344 2.98 24.00 -7.22
C GLY A 344 3.85 23.49 -8.36
N GLU A 345 4.07 24.36 -9.33
CA GLU A 345 4.92 24.12 -10.52
C GLU A 345 6.35 23.66 -10.19
N TRP A 346 6.82 23.89 -8.97
CA TRP A 346 8.16 23.53 -8.52
C TRP A 346 8.49 22.03 -8.64
N SER A 347 7.50 21.16 -8.70
CA SER A 347 7.73 19.72 -8.77
C SER A 347 7.77 19.17 -10.20
N HIS A 348 7.35 19.93 -11.21
CA HIS A 348 7.23 19.41 -12.58
C HIS A 348 7.69 20.41 -13.66
N SER A 349 7.17 21.65 -13.67
CA SER A 349 7.43 22.64 -14.73
C SER A 349 8.50 23.68 -14.39
N GLN A 350 8.66 24.05 -13.11
CA GLN A 350 9.61 25.07 -12.65
C GLN A 350 10.49 24.60 -11.48
N PRO A 351 11.33 23.58 -11.68
CA PRO A 351 12.15 23.01 -10.61
C PRO A 351 13.06 24.06 -9.96
N ARG A 352 13.21 23.97 -8.64
CA ARG A 352 14.17 24.79 -7.89
C ARG A 352 15.61 24.41 -8.25
N GLN A 353 16.54 25.33 -8.03
CA GLN A 353 17.95 25.13 -8.33
C GLN A 353 18.69 24.56 -7.12
N ILE A 354 19.79 23.84 -7.40
CA ILE A 354 20.70 23.40 -6.35
C ILE A 354 21.26 24.65 -5.66
N GLY A 355 21.13 24.69 -4.34
CA GLY A 355 21.54 25.82 -3.52
C GLY A 355 20.40 26.69 -3.02
N ASP A 356 19.21 26.64 -3.64
CA ASP A 356 18.04 27.39 -3.21
C ASP A 356 17.64 27.01 -1.78
N VAL A 357 17.19 28.00 -0.99
CA VAL A 357 16.60 27.76 0.33
C VAL A 357 15.09 27.75 0.18
N VAL A 358 14.47 26.66 0.62
CA VAL A 358 13.04 26.42 0.47
C VAL A 358 12.36 26.22 1.82
N GLU A 359 11.19 26.81 2.00
CA GLU A 359 10.26 26.52 3.10
C GLU A 359 9.14 25.62 2.58
N LEU A 360 8.93 24.50 3.27
CA LEU A 360 7.91 23.53 2.95
C LEU A 360 6.66 23.76 3.79
N GLU A 361 5.57 24.15 3.15
CA GLU A 361 4.25 24.32 3.77
C GLU A 361 3.26 23.26 3.27
N GLY A 362 2.52 22.62 4.18
CA GLY A 362 1.42 21.72 3.79
C GLY A 362 1.86 20.38 3.19
N PHE A 363 2.94 19.79 3.69
CA PHE A 363 3.42 18.48 3.27
C PHE A 363 2.99 17.39 4.25
N THR A 364 3.05 16.13 3.82
CA THR A 364 2.77 14.95 4.65
C THR A 364 3.93 13.97 4.56
N ALA A 365 4.30 13.35 5.68
CA ALA A 365 5.31 12.30 5.68
C ALA A 365 4.82 11.06 4.90
N LEU A 366 5.65 10.57 4.00
CA LEU A 366 5.40 9.38 3.19
C LEU A 366 6.11 8.15 3.77
N LYS A 367 7.42 8.25 4.02
CA LYS A 367 8.22 7.14 4.54
C LYS A 367 9.46 7.65 5.25
N THR A 368 9.81 7.05 6.38
CA THR A 368 11.04 7.39 7.12
C THR A 368 12.05 6.26 6.95
N LYS A 369 13.22 6.54 6.36
CA LYS A 369 14.31 5.57 6.20
C LYS A 369 15.41 5.90 7.21
N ARG A 370 15.26 5.41 8.45
CA ARG A 370 16.14 5.73 9.59
C ARG A 370 17.61 5.42 9.30
N GLU A 371 17.90 4.26 8.69
CA GLU A 371 19.27 3.86 8.31
C GLU A 371 19.96 4.85 7.37
N LYS A 372 19.18 5.54 6.54
CA LYS A 372 19.67 6.52 5.57
C LYS A 372 19.54 7.97 6.07
N GLY A 373 18.99 8.18 7.27
CA GLY A 373 18.76 9.51 7.83
C GLY A 373 17.83 10.39 6.99
N VAL A 374 16.89 9.79 6.24
CA VAL A 374 16.02 10.52 5.30
C VAL A 374 14.54 10.33 5.61
N VAL A 375 13.80 11.43 5.57
CA VAL A 375 12.33 11.44 5.63
C VAL A 375 11.82 11.82 4.24
N GLN A 376 11.06 10.91 3.63
CA GLN A 376 10.37 11.18 2.38
C GLN A 376 9.03 11.81 2.71
N ILE A 377 8.71 12.92 2.07
CA ILE A 377 7.45 13.66 2.22
C ILE A 377 6.81 13.86 0.86
N VAL A 378 5.50 14.12 0.85
CA VAL A 378 4.70 14.39 -0.36
C VAL A 378 3.87 15.66 -0.17
N ALA A 379 3.52 16.29 -1.29
CA ALA A 379 2.71 17.50 -1.30
C ALA A 379 1.25 17.20 -0.91
N GLY A 380 0.74 17.92 0.08
CA GLY A 380 -0.64 17.84 0.54
C GLY A 380 -0.72 17.61 2.05
N ALA A 381 -1.71 18.24 2.70
CA ALA A 381 -1.87 18.21 4.16
C ALA A 381 -2.85 17.11 4.64
N GLU A 382 -3.51 16.41 3.72
CA GLU A 382 -4.48 15.36 4.02
C GLU A 382 -3.83 13.98 3.95
N SER A 383 -4.36 13.01 4.71
CA SER A 383 -3.84 11.63 4.68
C SER A 383 -3.95 10.95 3.30
N ALA A 384 -4.81 11.44 2.39
CA ALA A 384 -4.90 10.99 1.00
C ALA A 384 -3.75 11.50 0.11
N ALA A 385 -2.98 12.50 0.58
CA ALA A 385 -1.85 13.08 -0.14
C ALA A 385 -0.70 12.11 -0.40
N ILE A 386 -0.67 10.98 0.29
CA ILE A 386 0.29 9.89 0.02
C ILE A 386 0.16 9.28 -1.38
N ASN A 387 -0.98 9.50 -2.05
CA ASN A 387 -1.22 9.08 -3.43
C ASN A 387 -0.92 10.20 -4.44
N TRP A 388 -0.47 11.36 -3.97
CA TRP A 388 -0.29 12.56 -4.76
C TRP A 388 1.17 12.87 -5.04
N SER A 389 1.38 13.81 -5.94
CA SER A 389 2.65 14.18 -6.53
C SER A 389 3.56 15.00 -5.59
N GLY A 390 4.69 15.52 -6.09
CA GLY A 390 5.54 16.43 -5.31
C GLY A 390 6.33 15.76 -4.19
N ARG A 391 6.92 14.58 -4.43
CA ARG A 391 7.78 13.89 -3.44
C ARG A 391 9.08 14.66 -3.21
N ILE A 392 9.43 14.91 -1.95
CA ILE A 392 10.71 15.48 -1.52
C ILE A 392 11.39 14.54 -0.53
N ASP A 393 12.70 14.35 -0.67
CA ASP A 393 13.52 13.64 0.32
C ASP A 393 14.24 14.67 1.21
N VAL A 394 14.05 14.58 2.53
CA VAL A 394 14.58 15.52 3.53
C VAL A 394 15.65 14.85 4.40
N TYR A 395 16.87 15.37 4.38
CA TYR A 395 17.98 14.98 5.24
C TYR A 395 18.17 15.96 6.40
N GLY A 396 18.95 15.59 7.41
CA GLY A 396 19.33 16.48 8.51
C GLY A 396 18.25 16.69 9.58
N LEU A 397 17.17 15.91 9.55
CA LEU A 397 16.17 15.88 10.62
C LEU A 397 16.65 14.98 11.77
N ASP A 398 16.36 15.38 13.02
CA ASP A 398 16.64 14.54 14.18
C ASP A 398 15.62 13.38 14.28
N LEU A 399 16.03 12.21 13.78
CA LEU A 399 15.25 10.98 13.83
C LEU A 399 15.47 10.17 15.11
N SER A 400 16.36 10.63 16.01
CA SER A 400 16.61 9.97 17.29
C SER A 400 15.54 10.34 18.32
N SER A 401 15.09 11.60 18.30
CA SER A 401 14.09 12.13 19.24
C SER A 401 12.68 12.22 18.64
N LYS A 402 12.54 12.31 17.31
CA LYS A 402 11.26 12.49 16.63
C LYS A 402 10.99 11.39 15.60
N SER A 403 9.83 10.75 15.73
CA SER A 403 9.32 9.81 14.73
C SER A 403 8.34 10.53 13.80
N TYR A 404 8.58 10.44 12.49
CA TYR A 404 7.65 10.91 11.46
C TYR A 404 6.84 9.73 10.94
N PHE A 405 5.52 9.77 11.12
CA PHE A 405 4.62 8.69 10.71
C PHE A 405 4.05 8.92 9.31
N ARG A 406 3.90 7.87 8.49
CA ARG A 406 3.26 8.00 7.17
C ARG A 406 1.84 8.53 7.32
N GLY A 407 1.54 9.61 6.62
CA GLY A 407 0.28 10.35 6.76
C GLY A 407 0.31 11.50 7.78
N GLU A 408 1.42 11.70 8.51
CA GLU A 408 1.58 12.80 9.45
C GLU A 408 1.82 14.14 8.71
N PRO A 409 1.02 15.19 8.98
CA PRO A 409 1.24 16.50 8.40
C PRO A 409 2.51 17.15 8.96
N ILE A 410 3.38 17.56 8.05
CA ILE A 410 4.60 18.31 8.30
C ILE A 410 4.23 19.79 8.41
N ARG A 411 4.36 20.36 9.62
CA ARG A 411 3.99 21.77 9.86
C ARG A 411 4.86 22.76 9.08
N LYS A 412 6.18 22.64 9.21
CA LYS A 412 7.16 23.56 8.60
C LYS A 412 8.54 22.93 8.61
N ILE A 413 9.20 22.92 7.46
CA ILE A 413 10.61 22.57 7.31
C ILE A 413 11.26 23.61 6.41
N ILE A 414 12.38 24.19 6.83
CA ILE A 414 13.22 25.02 5.98
C ILE A 414 14.46 24.21 5.63
N GLY A 415 14.79 24.11 4.35
CA GLY A 415 15.94 23.33 3.90
C GLY A 415 16.61 23.91 2.66
N LYS A 416 17.85 23.50 2.43
CA LYS A 416 18.62 23.86 1.24
C LYS A 416 18.54 22.76 0.20
N VAL A 417 18.19 23.09 -1.04
CA VAL A 417 18.14 22.14 -2.16
C VAL A 417 19.54 21.62 -2.46
N ARG A 418 19.72 20.30 -2.35
CA ARG A 418 20.97 19.59 -2.67
C ARG A 418 20.95 18.98 -4.07
N GLN A 419 19.82 18.41 -4.46
CA GLN A 419 19.63 17.78 -5.77
C GLN A 419 18.20 18.02 -6.25
N THR A 420 18.05 18.07 -7.56
CA THR A 420 16.77 18.10 -8.27
C THR A 420 16.52 16.76 -8.94
N ARG A 421 15.26 16.44 -9.28
CA ARG A 421 14.93 15.26 -10.09
C ARG A 421 15.78 15.17 -11.36
N SER A 422 15.93 16.28 -12.07
CA SER A 422 16.72 16.32 -13.31
C SER A 422 18.19 15.98 -13.05
N SER A 423 18.79 16.50 -11.97
CA SER A 423 20.17 16.16 -11.61
C SER A 423 20.33 14.69 -11.17
N LEU A 424 19.32 14.14 -10.48
CA LEU A 424 19.31 12.73 -10.08
C LEU A 424 19.22 11.82 -11.31
N LEU A 425 18.24 12.07 -12.18
CA LEU A 425 18.04 11.29 -13.40
C LEU A 425 19.24 11.40 -14.35
N LEU A 426 19.84 12.59 -14.49
CA LEU A 426 21.05 12.79 -15.29
C LEU A 426 22.20 11.94 -14.74
N ALA A 427 22.47 11.99 -13.44
CA ALA A 427 23.52 11.17 -12.82
C ALA A 427 23.27 9.65 -13.01
N ARG A 428 22.00 9.21 -12.95
CA ARG A 428 21.64 7.81 -13.22
C ARG A 428 21.82 7.42 -14.68
N ALA A 429 21.53 8.33 -15.61
CA ALA A 429 21.75 8.11 -17.04
C ALA A 429 23.26 8.10 -17.38
N GLU A 430 24.06 8.96 -16.77
CA GLU A 430 25.53 8.95 -16.91
C GLU A 430 26.13 7.62 -16.45
N ALA A 431 25.61 7.05 -15.34
CA ALA A 431 26.02 5.74 -14.84
C ALA A 431 25.63 4.56 -15.75
N LEU A 432 24.91 4.80 -16.86
CA LEU A 432 24.67 3.79 -17.90
C LEU A 432 25.79 3.76 -18.95
N GLU A 433 26.76 4.67 -18.86
CA GLU A 433 27.86 4.86 -19.83
C GLU A 433 27.31 4.95 -21.26
N PRO A 434 26.49 5.99 -21.57
CA PRO A 434 25.88 6.13 -22.89
C PRO A 434 26.95 6.34 -23.96
N ASP A 435 26.75 5.71 -25.12
CA ASP A 435 27.55 5.95 -26.33
C ASP A 435 27.07 7.19 -27.12
N PHE A 436 26.36 8.09 -26.43
CA PHE A 436 25.77 9.32 -26.97
C PHE A 436 25.73 10.45 -25.93
N SER A 437 25.56 11.68 -26.42
CA SER A 437 25.41 12.87 -25.59
C SER A 437 24.06 12.88 -24.87
N LEU A 438 24.07 13.00 -23.54
CA LEU A 438 22.87 13.23 -22.74
C LEU A 438 22.38 14.68 -22.78
N ALA A 439 23.18 15.61 -23.33
CA ALA A 439 22.81 17.01 -23.47
C ALA A 439 21.87 17.25 -24.66
N ASP A 440 21.84 16.33 -25.63
CA ASP A 440 21.04 16.47 -26.85
C ASP A 440 19.58 16.08 -26.58
N ASP A 441 18.64 16.82 -27.15
CA ASP A 441 17.20 16.54 -26.97
C ASP A 441 16.74 15.25 -27.68
N TRP A 442 17.57 14.71 -28.59
CA TRP A 442 17.29 13.53 -29.40
C TRP A 442 18.49 12.58 -29.43
N LEU A 443 18.21 11.27 -29.37
CA LEU A 443 19.23 10.23 -29.48
C LEU A 443 19.86 10.19 -30.90
N PRO A 444 21.04 9.58 -31.08
CA PRO A 444 21.59 9.30 -32.40
C PRO A 444 20.56 8.62 -33.30
N ARG A 445 20.58 8.96 -34.61
CA ARG A 445 19.64 8.35 -35.55
C ARG A 445 19.93 6.85 -35.64
N LEU A 446 18.89 6.06 -35.37
CA LEU A 446 18.93 4.60 -35.51
C LEU A 446 18.35 4.22 -36.87
N SER A 447 19.05 3.39 -37.64
CA SER A 447 18.63 3.02 -39.01
C SER A 447 17.27 2.34 -39.08
N SER A 448 16.89 1.64 -38.02
CA SER A 448 15.61 0.94 -37.91
C SER A 448 14.41 1.87 -37.69
N PHE A 449 14.64 3.16 -37.45
CA PHE A 449 13.60 4.13 -37.12
C PHE A 449 13.56 5.26 -38.15
N ALA A 450 12.36 5.67 -38.56
CA ALA A 450 12.19 6.78 -39.50
C ALA A 450 12.66 8.10 -38.88
N ASP A 451 12.21 8.37 -37.66
CA ASP A 451 12.51 9.55 -36.86
C ASP A 451 13.56 9.26 -35.78
N ARG A 452 14.18 10.32 -35.26
CA ARG A 452 15.07 10.20 -34.09
C ARG A 452 14.22 9.98 -32.85
N LEU A 453 14.68 9.10 -31.96
CA LEU A 453 14.02 8.89 -30.68
C LEU A 453 14.34 10.05 -29.73
N PRO A 454 13.36 10.52 -28.93
CA PRO A 454 13.58 11.57 -27.94
C PRO A 454 14.53 11.09 -26.83
N ASN A 455 15.34 12.00 -26.28
CA ASN A 455 16.14 11.72 -25.10
C ASN A 455 15.25 11.77 -23.84
N PRO A 456 15.05 10.65 -23.10
CA PRO A 456 14.16 10.61 -21.95
C PRO A 456 14.48 11.64 -20.87
N ILE A 457 15.76 11.94 -20.62
CA ILE A 457 16.19 12.88 -19.57
C ILE A 457 15.82 14.32 -19.93
N ARG A 458 15.76 14.63 -21.22
CA ARG A 458 15.44 15.96 -21.74
C ARG A 458 13.94 16.17 -21.88
N GLN A 459 13.20 15.11 -22.20
CA GLN A 459 11.82 15.22 -22.65
C GLN A 459 10.77 14.80 -21.62
N TYR A 460 11.14 14.09 -20.54
CA TYR A 460 10.19 13.75 -19.48
C TYR A 460 9.45 14.95 -18.84
N PRO A 461 10.05 16.16 -18.67
CA PRO A 461 9.32 17.27 -18.05
C PRO A 461 8.11 17.70 -18.88
N ALA A 462 8.29 17.82 -20.21
CA ALA A 462 7.20 18.17 -21.12
C ALA A 462 6.11 17.08 -21.14
N LEU A 463 6.48 15.81 -20.93
CA LEU A 463 5.53 14.72 -20.82
C LEU A 463 4.67 14.82 -19.54
N LEU A 464 5.25 15.25 -18.42
CA LEU A 464 4.53 15.43 -17.14
C LEU A 464 3.45 16.53 -17.21
N GLU A 465 3.64 17.55 -18.04
CA GLU A 465 2.68 18.66 -18.24
C GLU A 465 1.50 18.32 -19.15
N ARG A 466 1.50 17.12 -19.77
CA ARG A 466 0.45 16.78 -20.72
C ARG A 466 -0.85 16.50 -19.98
N ARG A 467 -1.95 16.94 -20.60
CA ARG A 467 -3.29 16.50 -20.24
C ARG A 467 -3.66 15.31 -21.10
N LEU A 468 -4.10 14.23 -20.45
CA LEU A 468 -4.52 13.00 -21.11
C LEU A 468 -6.01 12.73 -20.87
N ALA A 469 -6.59 11.99 -21.80
CA ALA A 469 -7.87 11.32 -21.63
C ALA A 469 -7.59 9.81 -21.60
N GLY A 470 -8.13 9.15 -20.58
CA GLY A 470 -7.98 7.73 -20.36
C GLY A 470 -9.15 7.15 -19.58
N THR A 471 -8.93 6.01 -18.94
CA THR A 471 -9.91 5.42 -18.02
C THR A 471 -9.40 5.38 -16.56
N LEU A 472 -10.32 5.53 -15.60
CA LEU A 472 -10.09 5.39 -14.16
C LEU A 472 -10.74 4.09 -13.69
N SER A 473 -9.94 3.21 -13.10
CA SER A 473 -10.40 2.01 -12.41
C SER A 473 -9.64 1.86 -11.10
N THR A 474 -10.06 0.92 -10.26
CA THR A 474 -9.16 0.43 -9.23
C THR A 474 -7.97 -0.26 -9.89
N ILE A 475 -6.77 0.04 -9.39
CA ILE A 475 -5.49 -0.50 -9.85
C ILE A 475 -4.71 -1.04 -8.65
N HIS A 476 -3.86 -2.03 -8.89
CA HIS A 476 -2.90 -2.51 -7.91
C HIS A 476 -1.91 -1.42 -7.50
N GLY A 477 -1.45 -0.62 -8.46
CA GLY A 477 -0.48 0.46 -8.25
C GLY A 477 0.99 0.02 -8.15
N ASP A 478 1.25 -1.29 -8.14
CA ASP A 478 2.61 -1.89 -8.19
C ASP A 478 2.57 -3.32 -8.76
N LEU A 479 1.87 -3.51 -9.88
CA LEU A 479 1.65 -4.83 -10.50
C LEU A 479 2.89 -5.32 -11.27
N HIS A 480 3.91 -5.76 -10.55
CA HIS A 480 5.12 -6.37 -11.12
C HIS A 480 5.13 -7.89 -10.99
N THR A 481 6.03 -8.58 -11.69
CA THR A 481 6.12 -10.07 -11.71
C THR A 481 6.22 -10.73 -10.32
N GLY A 482 6.78 -10.02 -9.33
CA GLY A 482 6.85 -10.51 -7.95
C GLY A 482 5.54 -10.44 -7.14
N ASN A 483 4.55 -9.64 -7.57
CA ASN A 483 3.28 -9.43 -6.85
C ASN A 483 2.12 -10.23 -7.45
N ILE A 484 2.42 -11.08 -8.43
CA ILE A 484 1.47 -12.01 -9.05
C ILE A 484 1.92 -13.42 -8.66
N LEU A 485 1.12 -14.11 -7.88
CA LEU A 485 1.28 -15.53 -7.60
C LEU A 485 0.40 -16.35 -8.54
N ILE A 486 0.85 -17.55 -8.88
CA ILE A 486 0.19 -18.47 -9.79
C ILE A 486 -0.16 -19.72 -9.00
N GLY A 487 -1.46 -19.96 -8.84
CA GLY A 487 -1.96 -21.18 -8.22
C GLY A 487 -1.81 -22.40 -9.13
N SER A 488 -2.00 -23.57 -8.54
CA SER A 488 -2.00 -24.90 -9.19
C SER A 488 -2.92 -25.04 -10.41
N ASN A 489 -3.99 -24.24 -10.46
CA ASN A 489 -4.97 -24.24 -11.56
C ASN A 489 -4.69 -23.12 -12.60
N ASN A 490 -3.50 -22.51 -12.57
CA ASN A 490 -3.15 -21.29 -13.34
C ASN A 490 -4.02 -20.06 -13.02
N ASP A 491 -4.67 -20.06 -11.85
CA ASP A 491 -5.39 -18.88 -11.34
C ASP A 491 -4.38 -17.86 -10.80
N ALA A 492 -4.52 -16.59 -11.18
CA ALA A 492 -3.66 -15.52 -10.66
C ALA A 492 -4.14 -15.05 -9.28
N TRP A 493 -3.22 -14.89 -8.33
CA TRP A 493 -3.46 -14.24 -7.04
C TRP A 493 -2.57 -13.02 -6.90
N LEU A 494 -3.17 -11.92 -6.49
CA LEU A 494 -2.45 -10.66 -6.28
C LEU A 494 -2.14 -10.48 -4.80
N ILE A 495 -0.96 -9.94 -4.53
CA ILE A 495 -0.46 -9.69 -3.19
C ILE A 495 0.22 -8.33 -3.12
N ASP A 496 0.42 -7.81 -1.91
CA ASP A 496 1.02 -6.49 -1.69
C ASP A 496 0.15 -5.31 -2.15
N PHE A 497 -0.98 -5.14 -1.48
CA PHE A 497 -1.94 -4.08 -1.80
C PHE A 497 -1.56 -2.71 -1.22
N GLU A 498 -0.30 -2.49 -0.82
CA GLU A 498 0.17 -1.24 -0.20
C GLU A 498 -0.02 -0.03 -1.11
N TRP A 499 -0.04 -0.22 -2.44
CA TRP A 499 -0.20 0.85 -3.43
C TRP A 499 -1.56 0.84 -4.15
N THR A 500 -2.48 -0.04 -3.76
CA THR A 500 -3.80 -0.15 -4.38
C THR A 500 -4.65 1.09 -4.15
N ARG A 501 -5.26 1.60 -5.21
CA ARG A 501 -6.06 2.83 -5.25
C ARG A 501 -6.86 2.89 -6.55
N ASP A 502 -7.74 3.87 -6.69
CA ASP A 502 -8.23 4.26 -8.01
C ASP A 502 -7.15 5.07 -8.74
N GLY A 503 -7.00 4.81 -10.03
CA GLY A 503 -5.97 5.42 -10.87
C GLY A 503 -6.18 5.15 -12.35
N HIS A 504 -5.28 5.67 -13.18
CA HIS A 504 -5.32 5.40 -14.61
C HIS A 504 -5.20 3.87 -14.86
N THR A 505 -6.23 3.26 -15.45
CA THR A 505 -6.38 1.81 -15.63
C THR A 505 -5.14 1.13 -16.22
N LEU A 506 -4.52 1.77 -17.22
CA LEU A 506 -3.37 1.18 -17.94
C LEU A 506 -2.05 1.29 -17.18
N PHE A 507 -2.04 1.93 -16.01
CA PHE A 507 -0.86 2.05 -15.15
C PHE A 507 -0.29 0.68 -14.78
N ASP A 508 -1.14 -0.25 -14.31
CA ASP A 508 -0.74 -1.59 -13.90
C ASP A 508 -0.09 -2.36 -15.06
N TRP A 509 -0.68 -2.26 -16.25
CA TRP A 509 -0.19 -2.92 -17.45
C TRP A 509 1.15 -2.36 -17.93
N ALA A 510 1.36 -1.05 -17.80
CA ALA A 510 2.66 -0.43 -18.08
C ALA A 510 3.74 -0.87 -17.06
N VAL A 511 3.38 -0.99 -15.78
CA VAL A 511 4.29 -1.53 -14.75
C VAL A 511 4.64 -2.99 -15.06
N LEU A 512 3.64 -3.80 -15.45
CA LEU A 512 3.82 -5.20 -15.78
C LEU A 512 4.66 -5.40 -17.06
N GLU A 513 4.40 -4.65 -18.13
CA GLU A 513 5.22 -4.70 -19.37
C GLU A 513 6.68 -4.38 -19.06
N VAL A 514 6.94 -3.33 -18.28
CA VAL A 514 8.31 -2.98 -17.86
C VAL A 514 8.92 -4.11 -17.01
N SER A 515 8.18 -4.67 -16.05
CA SER A 515 8.67 -5.77 -15.22
C SER A 515 8.99 -7.01 -16.06
N LEU A 516 8.16 -7.38 -17.04
CA LEU A 516 8.42 -8.50 -17.95
C LEU A 516 9.66 -8.23 -18.83
N LEU A 517 9.80 -7.01 -19.37
CA LEU A 517 10.96 -6.65 -20.17
C LEU A 517 12.26 -6.73 -19.36
N ILE A 518 12.22 -6.33 -18.09
CA ILE A 518 13.39 -6.25 -17.21
C ILE A 518 13.70 -7.56 -16.48
N ASP A 519 12.70 -8.32 -16.08
CA ASP A 519 12.91 -9.55 -15.31
C ASP A 519 13.06 -10.77 -16.23
N TYR A 520 12.52 -10.74 -17.45
CA TYR A 520 12.53 -11.87 -18.41
C TYR A 520 13.31 -11.59 -19.69
N VAL A 521 13.00 -10.53 -20.43
CA VAL A 521 13.58 -10.31 -21.78
C VAL A 521 15.07 -10.01 -21.73
N THR A 522 15.56 -9.36 -20.67
CA THR A 522 16.99 -9.08 -20.49
C THR A 522 17.87 -10.33 -20.41
N ARG A 523 17.28 -11.51 -20.17
CA ARG A 523 18.01 -12.80 -20.13
C ARG A 523 18.46 -13.26 -21.52
N PHE A 524 17.85 -12.70 -22.57
CA PHE A 524 18.11 -13.05 -23.96
C PHE A 524 19.06 -12.07 -24.65
N ILE A 525 19.63 -11.12 -23.92
CA ILE A 525 20.53 -10.10 -24.44
C ILE A 525 21.74 -9.91 -23.53
N ASP A 526 22.83 -9.39 -24.09
CA ASP A 526 23.96 -8.92 -23.30
C ASP A 526 23.71 -7.50 -22.74
N GLU A 527 24.68 -6.97 -21.98
CA GLU A 527 24.53 -5.67 -21.33
C GLU A 527 24.79 -4.46 -22.25
N SER A 528 25.07 -4.65 -23.54
CA SER A 528 25.43 -3.56 -24.45
C SER A 528 24.25 -2.66 -24.85
N TRP A 529 24.58 -1.45 -25.33
CA TRP A 529 23.58 -0.58 -25.95
C TRP A 529 23.02 -1.14 -27.26
N ASP A 530 23.79 -1.93 -28.01
CA ASP A 530 23.33 -2.57 -29.25
C ASP A 530 22.27 -3.63 -28.97
N ALA A 531 22.47 -4.44 -27.91
CA ALA A 531 21.45 -5.35 -27.39
C ALA A 531 20.15 -4.60 -27.05
N ALA A 532 20.24 -3.50 -26.29
CA ALA A 532 19.08 -2.68 -25.96
C ALA A 532 18.38 -2.09 -27.20
N ARG A 533 19.15 -1.61 -28.19
CA ARG A 533 18.66 -1.10 -29.49
C ARG A 533 17.95 -2.18 -30.31
N HIS A 534 18.45 -3.42 -30.26
CA HIS A 534 17.83 -4.54 -30.95
C HIS A 534 16.45 -4.85 -30.36
N VAL A 535 16.32 -4.91 -29.03
CA VAL A 535 15.03 -5.13 -28.37
C VAL A 535 14.02 -4.05 -28.73
N ILE A 536 14.38 -2.77 -28.65
CA ILE A 536 13.43 -1.70 -28.98
C ILE A 536 13.05 -1.69 -30.47
N THR A 537 13.92 -2.19 -31.36
CA THR A 537 13.57 -2.37 -32.78
C THR A 537 12.46 -3.42 -32.93
N LEU A 538 12.58 -4.55 -32.23
CA LEU A 538 11.53 -5.56 -32.21
C LEU A 538 10.25 -5.04 -31.54
N LEU A 539 10.36 -4.29 -30.44
CA LEU A 539 9.19 -3.66 -29.80
C LEU A 539 8.50 -2.63 -30.71
N ASP A 540 9.24 -1.96 -31.59
CA ASP A 540 8.67 -1.04 -32.57
C ASP A 540 7.89 -1.78 -33.67
N VAL A 541 8.47 -2.85 -34.22
CA VAL A 541 7.78 -3.75 -35.14
C VAL A 541 6.50 -4.29 -34.49
N LEU A 542 6.60 -4.79 -33.25
CA LEU A 542 5.46 -5.27 -32.50
C LEU A 542 4.40 -4.18 -32.27
N GLY A 543 4.81 -2.94 -32.01
CA GLY A 543 3.91 -1.80 -31.84
C GLY A 543 3.13 -1.45 -33.12
N ARG A 544 3.80 -1.53 -34.29
CA ARG A 544 3.20 -1.22 -35.59
C ARG A 544 2.36 -2.36 -36.16
N GLU A 545 2.85 -3.59 -36.06
CA GLU A 545 2.29 -4.77 -36.75
C GLU A 545 1.45 -5.65 -35.81
N GLY A 546 1.62 -5.53 -34.49
CA GLY A 546 0.93 -6.36 -33.49
C GLY A 546 1.43 -7.80 -33.37
N THR A 547 2.36 -8.20 -34.23
CA THR A 547 2.99 -9.53 -34.25
C THR A 547 4.44 -9.42 -34.70
N LEU A 548 5.26 -10.41 -34.32
CA LEU A 548 6.62 -10.57 -34.82
C LEU A 548 6.67 -11.80 -35.72
N THR A 549 7.32 -11.67 -36.88
CA THR A 549 7.59 -12.77 -37.81
C THR A 549 8.99 -13.35 -37.65
N ASP A 550 9.83 -12.70 -36.84
CA ASP A 550 11.18 -13.13 -36.50
C ASP A 550 11.15 -14.40 -35.63
N GLU A 551 11.90 -15.43 -36.06
CA GLU A 551 11.95 -16.76 -35.40
C GLU A 551 13.05 -16.87 -34.33
N SER A 552 13.76 -15.78 -34.02
CA SER A 552 14.79 -15.77 -32.98
C SER A 552 14.21 -16.01 -31.58
N SER A 553 15.05 -16.55 -30.69
CA SER A 553 14.68 -16.71 -29.28
C SER A 553 14.30 -15.39 -28.61
N LEU A 554 14.94 -14.28 -29.01
CA LEU A 554 14.61 -12.95 -28.52
C LEU A 554 13.22 -12.51 -28.98
N ALA A 555 12.88 -12.68 -30.26
CA ALA A 555 11.55 -12.36 -30.77
C ALA A 555 10.47 -13.22 -30.09
N ALA A 556 10.73 -14.52 -29.90
CA ALA A 556 9.85 -15.41 -29.16
C ALA A 556 9.63 -14.96 -27.70
N SER A 557 10.68 -14.44 -27.03
CA SER A 557 10.58 -13.94 -25.66
C SER A 557 9.64 -12.73 -25.50
N LEU A 558 9.30 -12.04 -26.59
CA LEU A 558 8.37 -10.90 -26.61
C LEU A 558 6.90 -11.31 -26.76
N GLN A 559 6.59 -12.60 -26.87
CA GLN A 559 5.21 -13.08 -26.96
C GLN A 559 4.32 -12.67 -25.75
N PRO A 560 4.80 -12.69 -24.49
CA PRO A 560 4.05 -12.14 -23.35
C PRO A 560 3.78 -10.65 -23.49
N ILE A 561 4.73 -9.88 -24.03
CA ILE A 561 4.57 -8.43 -24.26
C ILE A 561 3.51 -8.17 -25.34
N ALA A 562 3.49 -8.98 -26.39
CA ALA A 562 2.44 -8.93 -27.41
C ALA A 562 1.06 -9.14 -26.79
N GLU A 563 0.93 -10.08 -25.85
CA GLU A 563 -0.33 -10.33 -25.16
C GLU A 563 -0.74 -9.19 -24.21
N VAL A 564 0.19 -8.64 -23.44
CA VAL A 564 -0.06 -7.43 -22.63
C VAL A 564 -0.60 -6.30 -23.52
N ARG A 565 0.00 -6.06 -24.68
CA ARG A 565 -0.48 -5.04 -25.61
C ARG A 565 -1.85 -5.37 -26.23
N ARG A 566 -2.21 -6.65 -26.40
CA ARG A 566 -3.57 -7.03 -26.80
C ARG A 566 -4.59 -6.69 -25.70
N ILE A 567 -4.27 -7.00 -24.45
CA ILE A 567 -5.09 -6.65 -23.29
C ILE A 567 -5.25 -5.12 -23.19
N VAL A 568 -4.14 -4.37 -23.28
CA VAL A 568 -4.15 -2.91 -23.27
C VAL A 568 -5.05 -2.35 -24.36
N ARG A 569 -5.01 -2.90 -25.58
CA ARG A 569 -5.86 -2.47 -26.69
C ARG A 569 -7.36 -2.56 -26.37
N GLU A 570 -7.77 -3.55 -25.59
CA GLU A 570 -9.17 -3.72 -25.14
C GLU A 570 -9.56 -2.74 -24.04
N LEU A 571 -8.57 -2.24 -23.28
CA LEU A 571 -8.76 -1.32 -22.15
C LEU A 571 -8.54 0.15 -22.52
N LEU A 572 -8.04 0.44 -23.75
CA LEU A 572 -7.83 1.79 -24.21
C LEU A 572 -9.13 2.60 -24.14
N PHE A 573 -9.00 3.85 -23.70
CA PHE A 573 -10.06 4.83 -23.76
C PHE A 573 -10.52 5.04 -25.20
N VAL A 574 -11.83 4.92 -25.39
CA VAL A 574 -12.50 5.19 -26.65
C VAL A 574 -13.20 6.54 -26.53
N GLU A 575 -12.79 7.50 -27.35
CA GLU A 575 -13.39 8.83 -27.34
C GLU A 575 -14.87 8.74 -27.74
N PRO A 576 -15.81 9.23 -26.90
CA PRO A 576 -17.24 9.04 -27.14
C PRO A 576 -17.75 9.61 -28.48
N GLN A 577 -17.13 10.68 -28.97
CA GLN A 577 -17.57 11.36 -30.19
C GLN A 577 -17.02 10.73 -31.47
N SER A 578 -15.76 10.32 -31.46
CA SER A 578 -15.09 9.80 -32.66
C SER A 578 -15.07 8.27 -32.75
N GLY A 579 -15.31 7.58 -31.62
CA GLY A 579 -15.16 6.13 -31.51
C GLY A 579 -13.70 5.66 -31.66
N ARG A 580 -12.73 6.59 -31.65
CA ARG A 580 -11.31 6.27 -31.80
C ARG A 580 -10.65 6.12 -30.45
N SER A 581 -9.71 5.19 -30.35
CA SER A 581 -8.79 5.07 -29.22
C SER A 581 -7.41 5.59 -29.59
N SER A 582 -6.65 6.02 -28.58
CA SER A 582 -5.29 6.54 -28.74
C SER A 582 -4.33 5.81 -27.81
N TRP A 583 -3.20 5.37 -28.34
CA TRP A 583 -2.14 4.73 -27.56
C TRP A 583 -1.33 5.72 -26.71
N VAL A 584 -1.58 7.02 -26.82
CA VAL A 584 -0.83 8.06 -26.09
C VAL A 584 -0.93 7.86 -24.58
N GLU A 585 -2.10 7.48 -24.05
CA GLU A 585 -2.27 7.22 -22.61
C GLU A 585 -1.36 6.08 -22.13
N TYR A 586 -1.25 5.00 -22.92
CA TYR A 586 -0.43 3.85 -22.59
C TYR A 586 1.05 4.14 -22.70
N TYR A 587 1.49 4.72 -23.82
CA TYR A 587 2.91 5.00 -24.03
C TYR A 587 3.42 6.10 -23.09
N THR A 588 2.57 7.01 -22.62
CA THR A 588 2.94 7.94 -21.55
C THR A 588 3.22 7.19 -20.24
N ALA A 589 2.35 6.25 -19.87
CA ALA A 589 2.55 5.39 -18.70
C ALA A 589 3.84 4.58 -18.82
N LEU A 590 4.02 3.90 -19.96
CA LEU A 590 5.16 3.04 -20.25
C LEU A 590 6.48 3.83 -20.20
N ALA A 591 6.50 5.04 -20.79
CA ALA A 591 7.67 5.90 -20.79
C ALA A 591 8.16 6.24 -19.38
N LEU A 592 7.25 6.62 -18.50
CA LEU A 592 7.56 7.05 -17.13
C LEU A 592 7.87 5.86 -16.21
N CYS A 593 7.15 4.74 -16.36
CA CYS A 593 7.43 3.50 -15.65
C CYS A 593 8.80 2.92 -16.03
N ALA A 594 9.18 2.97 -17.31
CA ALA A 594 10.50 2.53 -17.76
C ALA A 594 11.60 3.48 -17.26
N LEU A 595 11.38 4.80 -17.32
CA LEU A 595 12.35 5.78 -16.81
C LEU A 595 12.61 5.63 -15.31
N ARG A 596 11.66 5.13 -14.52
CA ARG A 596 11.91 4.83 -13.10
C ARG A 596 13.02 3.81 -12.89
N VAL A 597 13.12 2.79 -13.75
CA VAL A 597 14.02 1.64 -13.58
C VAL A 597 15.49 2.02 -13.62
N ILE A 598 15.88 3.11 -14.31
CA ILE A 598 17.30 3.54 -14.32
C ILE A 598 17.81 3.92 -12.92
N ASN A 599 16.91 4.17 -11.97
CA ASN A 599 17.23 4.47 -10.58
C ASN A 599 17.39 3.23 -9.68
N TRP A 600 17.14 2.03 -10.20
CA TRP A 600 17.14 0.79 -9.42
C TRP A 600 18.54 0.14 -9.45
N ASP A 601 19.32 0.40 -8.41
CA ASP A 601 20.71 -0.09 -8.27
C ASP A 601 20.82 -1.63 -8.19
N ASN A 602 19.71 -2.32 -7.90
CA ASN A 602 19.62 -3.77 -7.82
C ASN A 602 19.28 -4.45 -9.16
N ARG A 603 19.33 -3.72 -10.28
CA ARG A 603 19.13 -4.25 -11.63
C ARG A 603 20.44 -4.17 -12.42
N SER A 604 20.63 -5.15 -13.30
CA SER A 604 21.83 -5.25 -14.15
C SER A 604 22.01 -4.01 -15.02
N LEU A 605 23.24 -3.80 -15.52
CA LEU A 605 23.51 -2.66 -16.40
C LEU A 605 22.69 -2.77 -17.69
N GLY A 606 22.60 -3.98 -18.25
CA GLY A 606 21.77 -4.26 -19.44
C GLY A 606 20.29 -3.93 -19.22
N ALA A 607 19.73 -4.31 -18.07
CA ALA A 607 18.34 -3.97 -17.73
C ALA A 607 18.11 -2.46 -17.67
N ARG A 608 18.99 -1.71 -17.01
CA ARG A 608 18.86 -0.25 -16.91
C ARG A 608 19.04 0.46 -18.27
N ARG A 609 19.95 -0.04 -19.13
CA ARG A 609 20.11 0.44 -20.52
C ARG A 609 18.85 0.17 -21.36
N LEU A 610 18.30 -1.04 -21.27
CA LEU A 610 17.05 -1.39 -21.94
C LEU A 610 15.88 -0.51 -21.48
N ALA A 611 15.73 -0.28 -20.17
CA ALA A 611 14.71 0.60 -19.63
C ALA A 611 14.80 2.03 -20.17
N PHE A 612 16.01 2.57 -20.29
CA PHE A 612 16.23 3.88 -20.90
C PHE A 612 15.75 3.91 -22.36
N MET A 613 16.08 2.89 -23.15
CA MET A 613 15.67 2.79 -24.55
C MET A 613 14.15 2.57 -24.71
N ILE A 614 13.51 1.79 -23.82
CA ILE A 614 12.05 1.63 -23.79
C ILE A 614 11.38 2.97 -23.54
N SER A 615 11.91 3.75 -22.59
CA SER A 615 11.40 5.09 -22.31
C SER A 615 11.49 6.01 -23.53
N ALA A 616 12.63 5.99 -24.24
CA ALA A 616 12.84 6.77 -25.46
C ALA A 616 11.85 6.37 -26.57
N LEU A 617 11.67 5.07 -26.81
CA LEU A 617 10.72 4.55 -27.80
C LEU A 617 9.29 4.98 -27.47
N ALA A 618 8.86 4.78 -26.22
CA ALA A 618 7.52 5.11 -25.76
C ALA A 618 7.24 6.62 -25.89
N MET A 619 8.19 7.48 -25.49
CA MET A 619 8.08 8.93 -25.70
C MET A 619 7.97 9.29 -27.19
N GLY A 620 8.68 8.61 -28.09
CA GLY A 620 8.56 8.82 -29.54
C GLY A 620 7.13 8.57 -30.04
N TYR A 621 6.47 7.51 -29.57
CA TYR A 621 5.07 7.25 -29.92
C TYR A 621 4.10 8.31 -29.41
N THR A 622 4.37 8.91 -28.25
CA THR A 622 3.53 10.01 -27.74
C THR A 622 3.67 11.30 -28.57
N GLN A 623 4.74 11.47 -29.35
CA GLN A 623 4.98 12.67 -30.15
C GLN A 623 4.51 12.50 -31.59
N ASN A 624 4.66 11.31 -32.17
CA ASN A 624 4.28 11.04 -33.55
C ASN A 624 2.76 10.86 -33.76
N THR A 625 2.01 10.60 -32.69
CA THR A 625 0.53 10.52 -32.71
C THR A 625 -0.13 11.88 -32.58
N ASP A 626 0.55 12.87 -32.00
CA ASP A 626 0.19 14.28 -32.06
C ASP A 626 0.64 14.84 -33.40
N GLY A 627 -0.21 14.73 -34.43
CA GLY A 627 -0.02 15.37 -35.74
C GLY A 627 -0.06 16.91 -35.69
N THR A 628 0.68 17.53 -34.78
CA THR A 628 0.97 18.96 -34.78
C THR A 628 2.17 19.21 -35.69
N ARG A 629 1.85 19.51 -36.96
CA ARG A 629 2.64 20.48 -37.70
C ARG A 629 2.84 21.68 -36.78
N ASN A 630 4.10 22.05 -36.56
CA ASN A 630 4.49 23.30 -35.90
C ASN A 630 3.57 24.44 -36.37
N ILE A 631 2.64 24.87 -35.52
CA ILE A 631 2.10 26.23 -35.59
C ILE A 631 3.21 27.09 -34.99
N THR A 632 4.15 27.46 -35.85
CA THR A 632 5.11 28.53 -35.54
C THR A 632 4.33 29.78 -35.16
N SER A 633 4.84 30.49 -34.17
CA SER A 633 4.36 31.74 -33.58
C SER A 633 4.26 32.92 -34.57
N ALA A 634 3.42 32.80 -35.60
CA ALA A 634 3.17 33.83 -36.61
C ALA A 634 1.69 34.23 -36.76
N ASP A 635 0.73 33.51 -36.17
CA ASP A 635 -0.71 33.82 -36.28
C ASP A 635 -1.33 34.41 -35.00
N LEU A 636 -0.57 35.24 -34.27
CA LEU A 636 -1.08 36.12 -33.21
C LEU A 636 -1.02 37.59 -33.63
N THR A 637 -1.44 37.92 -34.85
CA THR A 637 -1.72 39.30 -35.25
C THR A 637 -2.84 39.38 -36.29
N THR A 638 -4.04 38.94 -35.94
CA THR A 638 -5.28 39.40 -36.62
C THR A 638 -6.49 39.09 -35.74
N ASP A 639 -6.61 39.80 -34.62
CA ASP A 639 -7.92 40.08 -34.03
C ASP A 639 -7.86 41.35 -33.16
N GLN A 640 -7.56 42.46 -33.81
CA GLN A 640 -7.96 43.79 -33.33
C GLN A 640 -8.61 44.52 -34.49
N GLY A 641 -9.94 44.48 -34.53
CA GLY A 641 -10.73 45.32 -35.41
C GLY A 641 -12.05 44.69 -35.80
N MET A 642 -13.04 44.73 -34.90
CA MET A 642 -14.42 45.09 -35.24
C MET A 642 -15.30 45.11 -33.97
N LEU A 643 -15.23 46.21 -33.24
CA LEU A 643 -16.32 46.67 -32.37
C LEU A 643 -16.55 48.15 -32.69
N GLY A 644 -17.48 48.41 -33.60
CA GLY A 644 -17.88 49.77 -33.97
C GLY A 644 -19.07 49.81 -34.93
N GLY A 645 -20.25 50.17 -34.41
CA GLY A 645 -21.44 50.61 -35.16
C GLY A 645 -22.35 49.48 -35.67
N SER A 646 -23.68 49.55 -35.63
CA SER A 646 -24.58 50.68 -35.38
C SER A 646 -25.94 50.20 -34.86
N MET A 647 -26.50 50.95 -33.92
CA MET A 647 -27.95 51.08 -33.76
C MET A 647 -28.57 51.75 -35.00
N MET A 648 -29.84 51.41 -35.25
CA MET A 648 -30.93 52.17 -35.90
C MET A 648 -31.57 51.43 -37.07
N GLY A 649 -32.90 51.29 -36.99
CA GLY A 649 -33.79 50.89 -38.08
C GLY A 649 -34.75 49.80 -37.66
#